data_AF-A0AA42DMA6-F1
#
_entry.id   AF-A0AA42DMA6-F1
#
_cell.length_a   1.000
_cell.length_b   1.000
_cell.length_c   1.000
_cell.angle_alpha   90.00
_cell.angle_beta   90.00
_cell.angle_gamma   90.00
#
_symmetry.space_group_name_H-M   'P 1'
#
loop_
_entity.id
_entity.type
_entity.pdbx_description
1 polymer ?
#
loop_
_entity_poly.entity_id
_entity_poly.type
_entity_poly.pdbx_seq_one_letter_code
_entity_poly.pdbx_strand_id
1 'polypeptide(L)'
;MIIDYIINNQLYIDKATYIAIVGSQIAIYGILMTFYQFVASFQGNSDSVTKYLGVNLTEYFVKKKVSSFNLIVSRPYFYILFILEVLYKPILNIYDNYFPENLICILNFLWYSFVIFYFVIFIILFWQCTQSILILKRISLPKRNGTIIRDINRIFLKKTLKERMSIRSIDLLKYDMRYLKEAIKEDNNPRMLQSLYNDLIIEIFDSYISNKKKEINIIIEKKKIVKNQVEWVYNAQMECDLLKEIYNENYFIIDEELKKYICVLHLNLIKLLMIRASAEGCEHINQEFYPQELFVFGEKNSLLDCKDWEELTINIFKNSDLEIKKQLINSLYNGYCSTGTMFQEYCNQCILHLIRMNIDEIFSENKSQNEFAQIFGNLIRTKEFNNYYANIIRNKLISYNDRDAVEMVKLLNKENCTYVFSYIIIYYSIYKFRFDWEYINIAVMKALWNNHGNMNENYDKLIKEFKESNIEHRFSKSMYDKLIEYLQKPLTGSLLNSIYEEDIINMFYITIIKLCVLEQSYNDYENKANDYPLIYFINELSNYNELIQHNKVKEMVLNMQYRYFEKIEHIPQKLNISLRNLLLTNINITSEFLSVEPRYTYNNSIGQYALIKLSEAKERNIIPKELIRKAYLAKNISIDGYIDFLDKECHLCGCDLNYVQKEKMKEYLLNII
;
A
#
# COMPACT_ATOMS: atom_id res chain seq x y z
N MET A 1 -42.72 62.87 44.62
CA MET A 1 -42.60 63.28 43.21
C MET A 1 -43.14 62.21 42.24
N ILE A 2 -42.59 60.99 42.19
CA ILE A 2 -43.16 59.92 41.32
C ILE A 2 -44.49 59.37 41.86
N ILE A 3 -44.59 59.11 43.17
CA ILE A 3 -45.82 58.60 43.79
C ILE A 3 -46.96 59.63 43.70
N ASP A 4 -46.65 60.91 43.90
CA ASP A 4 -47.63 62.01 43.74
C ASP A 4 -48.13 62.13 42.28
N TYR A 5 -47.27 61.84 41.30
CA TYR A 5 -47.63 61.82 39.88
C TYR A 5 -48.52 60.60 39.53
N ILE A 6 -48.27 59.44 40.16
CA ILE A 6 -49.07 58.23 39.97
C ILE A 6 -50.46 58.38 40.60
N ILE A 7 -50.59 59.01 41.77
CA ILE A 7 -51.89 59.13 42.45
C ILE A 7 -52.76 60.22 41.81
N ASN A 8 -52.17 61.31 41.32
CA ASN A 8 -52.88 62.43 40.69
C ASN A 8 -53.02 62.30 39.16
N ASN A 9 -52.86 61.09 38.60
CA ASN A 9 -52.99 60.87 37.17
C ASN A 9 -54.47 60.91 36.73
N GLN A 10 -54.72 61.32 35.48
CA GLN A 10 -56.06 61.28 34.87
C GLN A 10 -56.21 60.09 33.90
N LEU A 11 -55.46 59.00 34.12
CA LEU A 11 -55.49 57.84 33.23
C LEU A 11 -56.79 57.08 33.46
N TYR A 12 -57.66 57.12 32.45
CA TYR A 12 -58.92 56.38 32.42
C TYR A 12 -58.92 55.39 31.27
N ILE A 13 -59.22 54.13 31.57
CA ILE A 13 -59.32 53.05 30.58
C ILE A 13 -60.79 52.89 30.21
N ASP A 14 -61.18 53.38 29.04
CA ASP A 14 -62.53 53.16 28.51
C ASP A 14 -62.67 51.76 27.89
N LYS A 15 -63.92 51.34 27.63
CA LYS A 15 -64.21 49.99 27.14
C LYS A 15 -63.61 49.73 25.76
N ALA A 16 -63.63 50.73 24.88
CA ALA A 16 -63.06 50.61 23.54
C ALA A 16 -61.54 50.42 23.58
N THR A 17 -60.81 51.23 24.35
CA THR A 17 -59.34 51.11 24.48
C THR A 17 -58.95 49.77 25.11
N TYR A 18 -59.66 49.32 26.15
CA TYR A 18 -59.39 48.03 26.79
C TYR A 18 -59.58 46.85 25.82
N ILE A 19 -60.71 46.77 25.10
CA ILE A 19 -60.98 45.68 24.15
C ILE A 19 -59.98 45.72 22.99
N ALA A 20 -59.64 46.90 22.48
CA ALA A 20 -58.68 47.06 21.39
C ALA A 20 -57.27 46.60 21.79
N ILE A 21 -56.82 46.93 23.01
CA ILE A 21 -55.50 46.53 23.51
C ILE A 21 -55.43 45.03 23.73
N VAL A 22 -56.40 44.44 24.44
CA VAL A 22 -56.46 42.99 24.68
C VAL A 22 -56.55 42.23 23.35
N GLY A 23 -57.39 42.68 22.41
CA GLY A 23 -57.48 42.11 21.07
C GLY A 23 -56.17 42.19 20.28
N SER A 24 -55.46 43.31 20.39
CA SER A 24 -54.15 43.50 19.74
C SER A 24 -53.09 42.56 20.31
N GLN A 25 -53.06 42.36 21.64
CA GLN A 25 -52.13 41.44 22.29
C GLN A 25 -52.41 39.97 21.91
N ILE A 26 -53.68 39.58 21.76
CA ILE A 26 -54.04 38.23 21.28
C ILE A 26 -53.62 38.06 19.81
N ALA A 27 -53.85 39.07 18.96
CA ALA A 27 -53.45 39.03 17.55
C ALA A 27 -51.93 38.86 17.38
N ILE A 28 -51.14 39.46 18.26
CA ILE A 28 -49.67 39.33 18.31
C ILE A 28 -49.24 37.87 18.53
N TYR A 29 -49.89 37.15 19.45
CA TYR A 29 -49.64 35.70 19.62
C TYR A 29 -50.01 34.90 18.37
N GLY A 30 -51.07 35.31 17.66
CA GLY A 30 -51.43 34.75 16.35
C GLY A 30 -50.32 34.92 15.31
N ILE A 31 -49.71 36.12 15.21
CA ILE A 31 -48.59 36.38 14.30
C ILE A 31 -47.37 35.51 14.65
N LEU A 32 -47.07 35.36 15.94
CA LEU A 32 -45.96 34.52 16.40
C LEU A 32 -46.19 33.03 16.06
N MET A 33 -47.42 32.54 16.24
CA MET A 33 -47.81 31.18 15.84
C MET A 33 -47.65 30.96 14.34
N THR A 34 -48.09 31.90 13.52
CA THR A 34 -47.92 31.84 12.06
C THR A 34 -46.43 31.85 11.67
N PHE A 35 -45.59 32.60 12.37
CA PHE A 35 -44.14 32.56 12.18
C PHE A 35 -43.55 31.17 12.48
N TYR A 36 -43.92 30.54 13.60
CA TYR A 36 -43.45 29.19 13.92
C TYR A 36 -43.98 28.14 12.93
N GLN A 37 -45.22 28.26 12.48
CA GLN A 37 -45.77 27.41 11.41
C GLN A 37 -45.00 27.59 10.10
N PHE A 38 -44.67 28.83 9.72
CA PHE A 38 -43.83 29.12 8.56
C PHE A 38 -42.45 28.48 8.69
N VAL A 39 -41.77 28.63 9.84
CA VAL A 39 -40.47 28.00 10.10
C VAL A 39 -40.56 26.47 10.01
N ALA A 40 -41.60 25.85 10.58
CA ALA A 40 -41.80 24.41 10.51
C ALA A 40 -42.05 23.93 9.07
N SER A 41 -42.73 24.73 8.24
CA SER A 41 -42.95 24.45 6.82
C SER A 41 -41.72 24.66 5.93
N PHE A 42 -40.67 25.31 6.44
CA PHE A 42 -39.44 25.62 5.69
C PHE A 42 -38.48 24.42 5.58
N GLN A 43 -38.93 23.20 5.82
CA GLN A 43 -38.18 21.98 5.50
C GLN A 43 -38.03 21.93 3.98
N GLY A 44 -36.85 22.33 3.48
CA GLY A 44 -36.59 22.56 2.06
C GLY A 44 -36.67 21.30 1.20
N ASN A 45 -36.39 21.46 -0.10
CA ASN A 45 -36.30 20.38 -1.08
C ASN A 45 -35.52 19.16 -0.55
N SER A 46 -35.81 17.96 -1.07
CA SER A 46 -35.22 16.67 -0.67
C SER A 46 -33.69 16.65 -0.55
N ASP A 47 -32.99 17.52 -1.29
CA ASP A 47 -31.52 17.58 -1.33
C ASP A 47 -30.92 18.56 -0.29
N SER A 48 -31.74 19.22 0.53
CA SER A 48 -31.27 20.20 1.52
C SER A 48 -30.83 19.53 2.83
N VAL A 49 -29.69 19.97 3.37
CA VAL A 49 -29.24 19.53 4.71
C VAL A 49 -30.07 20.22 5.77
N THR A 50 -30.84 19.45 6.53
CA THR A 50 -31.76 19.94 7.57
C THR A 50 -31.32 19.54 8.97
N LYS A 51 -30.49 18.50 9.11
CA LYS A 51 -29.93 18.01 10.37
C LYS A 51 -28.40 17.91 10.31
N TYR A 52 -27.77 18.16 11.44
CA TYR A 52 -26.35 17.96 11.67
C TYR A 52 -26.12 17.51 13.12
N LEU A 53 -25.46 16.37 13.31
CA LEU A 53 -25.30 15.67 14.59
C LEU A 53 -26.63 15.45 15.32
N GLY A 54 -27.69 15.07 14.60
CA GLY A 54 -29.05 14.88 15.13
C GLY A 54 -29.80 16.18 15.44
N VAL A 55 -29.15 17.34 15.33
CA VAL A 55 -29.75 18.64 15.61
C VAL A 55 -30.39 19.22 14.36
N ASN A 56 -31.67 19.58 14.42
CA ASN A 56 -32.34 20.32 13.36
C ASN A 56 -31.75 21.75 13.25
N LEU A 57 -31.08 22.04 12.14
CA LEU A 57 -30.36 23.30 11.92
C LEU A 57 -31.29 24.52 11.94
N THR A 58 -32.47 24.38 11.34
CA THR A 58 -33.50 25.41 11.25
C THR A 58 -34.06 25.74 12.62
N GLU A 59 -34.43 24.72 13.39
CA GLU A 59 -34.94 24.88 14.75
C GLU A 59 -33.89 25.49 15.68
N TYR A 60 -32.67 24.98 15.63
CA TYR A 60 -31.56 25.46 16.46
C TYR A 60 -31.25 26.94 16.17
N PHE A 61 -31.23 27.34 14.90
CA PHE A 61 -31.04 28.73 14.50
C PHE A 61 -32.15 29.65 15.03
N VAL A 62 -33.41 29.26 14.85
CA VAL A 62 -34.56 30.07 15.29
C VAL A 62 -34.60 30.19 16.80
N LYS A 63 -34.36 29.10 17.53
CA LYS A 63 -34.27 29.12 19.01
C LYS A 63 -33.20 30.08 19.52
N LYS A 64 -32.07 30.18 18.82
CA LYS A 64 -30.97 31.08 19.17
C LYS A 64 -31.25 32.54 18.81
N LYS A 65 -31.91 32.81 17.68
CA LYS A 65 -32.20 34.17 17.20
C LYS A 65 -33.42 34.81 17.86
N VAL A 66 -34.43 34.03 18.21
CA VAL A 66 -35.63 34.48 18.93
C VAL A 66 -35.43 34.25 20.45
N SER A 67 -34.32 34.75 20.99
CA SER A 67 -33.93 34.51 22.38
C SER A 67 -34.85 35.21 23.38
N SER A 68 -35.44 36.35 23.02
CA SER A 68 -36.35 37.11 23.88
C SER A 68 -37.62 36.34 24.22
N PHE A 69 -38.08 35.45 23.32
CA PHE A 69 -39.23 34.59 23.60
C PHE A 69 -38.91 33.58 24.71
N ASN A 70 -37.74 32.93 24.63
CA ASN A 70 -37.28 31.95 25.61
C ASN A 70 -36.90 32.60 26.97
N LEU A 71 -36.45 33.86 26.95
CA LEU A 71 -36.03 34.57 28.16
C LEU A 71 -37.20 35.17 28.94
N ILE A 72 -38.19 35.73 28.21
CA ILE A 72 -39.23 36.57 28.80
C ILE A 72 -40.62 35.96 28.59
N VAL A 73 -41.06 35.78 27.35
CA VAL A 73 -42.46 35.44 27.02
C VAL A 73 -42.85 34.02 27.41
N SER A 74 -41.94 33.05 27.28
CA SER A 74 -42.18 31.64 27.63
C SER A 74 -42.19 31.35 29.14
N ARG A 75 -41.91 32.36 29.97
CA ARG A 75 -41.85 32.19 31.42
C ARG A 75 -43.24 32.33 32.05
N PRO A 76 -43.55 31.55 33.10
CA PRO A 76 -44.88 31.54 33.71
C PRO A 76 -45.30 32.90 34.26
N TYR A 77 -44.35 33.74 34.70
CA TYR A 77 -44.66 35.09 35.19
C TYR A 77 -45.24 35.99 34.10
N PHE A 78 -44.83 35.86 32.84
CA PHE A 78 -45.31 36.71 31.76
C PHE A 78 -46.78 36.39 31.44
N TYR A 79 -47.14 35.10 31.47
CA TYR A 79 -48.52 34.64 31.34
C TYR A 79 -49.40 35.10 32.51
N ILE A 80 -48.89 35.03 33.74
CA ILE A 80 -49.60 35.52 34.93
C ILE A 80 -49.84 37.03 34.85
N LEU A 81 -48.83 37.80 34.45
CA LEU A 81 -48.97 39.26 34.25
C LEU A 81 -50.02 39.58 33.18
N PHE A 82 -50.01 38.85 32.07
CA PHE A 82 -51.02 39.01 31.02
C PHE A 82 -52.44 38.65 31.50
N ILE A 83 -52.62 37.57 32.26
CA ILE A 83 -53.93 37.22 32.83
C ILE A 83 -54.41 38.32 33.79
N LEU A 84 -53.54 38.83 34.66
CA LEU A 84 -53.88 39.89 35.60
C LEU A 84 -54.28 41.18 34.88
N GLU A 85 -53.57 41.52 33.79
CA GLU A 85 -53.88 42.65 32.92
C GLU A 85 -55.25 42.49 32.23
N VAL A 86 -55.57 41.30 31.75
CA VAL A 86 -56.87 40.99 31.12
C VAL A 86 -57.97 41.02 32.18
N LEU A 87 -57.81 40.38 33.33
CA LEU A 87 -58.86 40.33 34.36
C LEU A 87 -59.09 41.67 35.08
N TYR A 88 -58.16 42.62 34.95
CA TYR A 88 -58.21 43.92 35.61
C TYR A 88 -59.53 44.68 35.44
N LYS A 89 -59.91 45.01 34.20
CA LYS A 89 -61.10 45.83 33.92
C LYS A 89 -62.43 45.11 34.25
N PRO A 90 -62.60 43.81 33.96
CA PRO A 90 -63.76 43.03 34.42
C PRO A 90 -63.91 43.04 35.95
N ILE A 91 -62.82 42.89 36.71
CA ILE A 91 -62.85 42.90 38.17
C ILE A 91 -63.24 44.29 38.69
N LEU A 92 -62.64 45.36 38.18
CA LEU A 92 -63.03 46.72 38.55
C LEU A 92 -64.50 47.01 38.26
N ASN A 93 -65.00 46.59 37.10
CA ASN A 93 -66.39 46.87 36.73
C ASN A 93 -67.42 46.12 37.59
N ILE A 94 -67.03 45.02 38.25
CA ILE A 94 -67.89 44.25 39.17
C ILE A 94 -67.77 44.78 40.62
N TYR A 95 -66.58 45.23 41.01
CA TYR A 95 -66.23 45.58 42.40
C TYR A 95 -65.87 47.06 42.61
N ASP A 96 -66.24 47.95 41.68
CA ASP A 96 -65.81 49.36 41.63
C ASP A 96 -66.05 50.11 42.96
N ASN A 97 -67.16 49.79 43.64
CA ASN A 97 -67.56 50.39 44.91
C ASN A 97 -66.71 49.97 46.13
N TYR A 98 -65.83 48.99 46.00
CA TYR A 98 -64.99 48.45 47.09
C TYR A 98 -63.55 48.97 47.06
N PHE A 99 -63.10 49.60 45.97
CA PHE A 99 -61.73 50.07 45.82
C PHE A 99 -61.64 51.60 46.00
N PRO A 100 -60.68 52.12 46.78
CA PRO A 100 -60.49 53.56 46.92
C PRO A 100 -59.93 54.17 45.63
N GLU A 101 -60.35 55.40 45.29
CA GLU A 101 -59.97 56.10 44.04
C GLU A 101 -58.45 56.16 43.82
N ASN A 102 -57.67 56.41 44.87
CA ASN A 102 -56.20 56.44 44.81
C ASN A 102 -55.61 55.08 44.36
N LEU A 103 -56.23 53.97 44.75
CA LEU A 103 -55.78 52.63 44.38
C LEU A 103 -56.17 52.31 42.93
N ILE A 104 -57.31 52.80 42.46
CA ILE A 104 -57.71 52.70 41.04
C ILE A 104 -56.73 53.48 40.15
N CYS A 105 -56.31 54.69 40.55
CA CYS A 105 -55.30 55.47 39.83
C CYS A 105 -53.94 54.75 39.72
N ILE A 106 -53.49 54.12 40.80
CA ILE A 106 -52.25 53.31 40.82
C ILE A 106 -52.39 52.09 39.90
N LEU A 107 -53.52 51.38 39.95
CA LEU A 107 -53.74 50.21 39.11
C LEU A 107 -53.89 50.56 37.62
N ASN A 108 -54.53 51.69 37.27
CA ASN A 108 -54.59 52.18 35.89
C ASN A 108 -53.20 52.50 35.36
N PHE A 109 -52.36 53.15 36.17
CA PHE A 109 -50.96 53.42 35.82
C PHE A 109 -50.16 52.14 35.60
N LEU A 110 -50.29 51.15 36.49
CA LEU A 110 -49.65 49.85 36.34
C LEU A 110 -50.13 49.12 35.08
N TRP A 111 -51.42 49.15 34.79
CA TRP A 111 -52.00 48.55 33.59
C TRP A 111 -51.38 49.15 32.32
N TYR A 112 -51.35 50.49 32.19
CA TYR A 112 -50.69 51.14 31.05
C TYR A 112 -49.19 50.84 30.98
N SER A 113 -48.51 50.73 32.12
CA SER A 113 -47.10 50.34 32.16
C SER A 113 -46.87 48.93 31.62
N PHE A 114 -47.72 47.97 31.98
CA PHE A 114 -47.68 46.61 31.44
C PHE A 114 -47.99 46.57 29.94
N VAL A 115 -48.98 47.33 29.48
CA VAL A 115 -49.29 47.47 28.05
C VAL A 115 -48.08 47.96 27.26
N ILE A 116 -47.43 49.04 27.71
CA ILE A 116 -46.23 49.59 27.07
C ILE A 116 -45.10 48.56 27.05
N PHE A 117 -44.85 47.91 28.20
CA PHE A 117 -43.83 46.87 28.32
C PHE A 117 -44.09 45.70 27.35
N TYR A 118 -45.34 45.25 27.24
CA TYR A 118 -45.76 44.21 26.31
C TYR A 118 -45.48 44.60 24.86
N PHE A 119 -45.87 45.81 24.44
CA PHE A 119 -45.65 46.28 23.07
C PHE A 119 -44.15 46.47 22.74
N VAL A 120 -43.33 46.90 23.69
CA VAL A 120 -41.87 46.97 23.50
C VAL A 120 -41.29 45.58 23.28
N ILE A 121 -41.67 44.60 24.09
CA ILE A 121 -41.24 43.20 23.90
C ILE A 121 -41.71 42.68 22.54
N PHE A 122 -42.94 43.00 22.14
CA PHE A 122 -43.45 42.61 20.83
C PHE A 122 -42.63 43.19 19.68
N ILE A 123 -42.31 44.49 19.70
CA ILE A 123 -41.47 45.10 18.65
C ILE A 123 -40.12 44.38 18.55
N ILE A 124 -39.51 44.06 19.69
CA ILE A 124 -38.24 43.31 19.73
C ILE A 124 -38.42 41.91 19.12
N LEU A 125 -39.48 41.19 19.47
CA LEU A 125 -39.77 39.85 18.94
C LEU A 125 -40.07 39.89 17.44
N PHE A 126 -40.88 40.85 16.99
CA PHE A 126 -41.22 41.02 15.59
C PHE A 126 -39.97 41.31 14.75
N TRP A 127 -39.07 42.16 15.26
CA TRP A 127 -37.78 42.40 14.63
C TRP A 127 -36.93 41.13 14.56
N GLN A 128 -36.83 40.35 15.64
CA GLN A 128 -36.11 39.07 15.66
C GLN A 128 -36.69 38.04 14.67
N CYS A 129 -38.02 37.92 14.59
CA CYS A 129 -38.72 37.04 13.65
C CYS A 129 -38.48 37.48 12.19
N THR A 130 -38.61 38.77 11.89
CA THR A 130 -38.41 39.32 10.53
C THR A 130 -36.97 39.11 10.06
N GLN A 131 -35.98 39.40 10.92
CA GLN A 131 -34.57 39.11 10.63
C GLN A 131 -34.33 37.62 10.39
N SER A 132 -34.99 36.75 11.16
CA SER A 132 -34.87 35.30 11.00
C SER A 132 -35.42 34.82 9.65
N ILE A 133 -36.57 35.33 9.18
CA ILE A 133 -37.14 35.00 7.86
C ILE A 133 -36.19 35.39 6.72
N LEU A 134 -35.60 36.59 6.79
CA LEU A 134 -34.67 37.07 5.76
C LEU A 134 -33.41 36.20 5.67
N ILE A 135 -32.96 35.65 6.79
CA ILE A 135 -31.75 34.82 6.88
C ILE A 135 -32.05 33.35 6.57
N LEU A 136 -33.25 32.84 6.88
CA LEU A 136 -33.67 31.46 6.62
C LEU A 136 -33.48 31.03 5.16
N LYS A 137 -33.73 31.93 4.19
CA LYS A 137 -33.44 31.68 2.76
C LYS A 137 -31.96 31.43 2.43
N ARG A 138 -31.03 31.85 3.30
CA ARG A 138 -29.57 31.64 3.13
C ARG A 138 -29.05 30.38 3.85
N ILE A 139 -29.85 29.75 4.73
CA ILE A 139 -29.44 28.64 5.60
C ILE A 139 -29.43 27.28 4.87
N SER A 140 -30.16 27.15 3.75
CA SER A 140 -30.22 25.93 2.94
C SER A 140 -28.89 25.51 2.28
N LEU A 141 -27.83 26.29 2.45
CA LEU A 141 -26.47 25.98 2.00
C LEU A 141 -25.54 25.79 3.22
N PRO A 142 -25.30 24.55 3.67
CA PRO A 142 -24.46 24.27 4.85
C PRO A 142 -23.04 24.85 4.75
N LYS A 143 -22.48 24.93 3.53
CA LYS A 143 -21.17 25.58 3.25
C LYS A 143 -21.08 27.05 3.68
N ARG A 144 -22.21 27.73 3.90
CA ARG A 144 -22.27 29.15 4.32
C ARG A 144 -22.58 29.36 5.80
N ASN A 145 -22.85 28.31 6.57
CA ASN A 145 -23.29 28.37 7.98
C ASN A 145 -22.24 27.87 8.98
N GLY A 146 -20.95 28.11 8.72
CA GLY A 146 -19.85 27.63 9.59
C GLY A 146 -19.96 28.07 11.06
N THR A 147 -20.63 29.19 11.36
CA THR A 147 -20.85 29.63 12.76
C THR A 147 -21.84 28.75 13.51
N ILE A 148 -22.93 28.31 12.87
CA ILE A 148 -23.93 27.43 13.48
C ILE A 148 -23.32 26.04 13.72
N ILE A 149 -22.64 25.51 12.70
CA ILE A 149 -21.95 24.21 12.77
C ILE A 149 -20.91 24.20 13.89
N ARG A 150 -20.07 25.24 13.97
CA ARG A 150 -19.07 25.37 15.05
C ARG A 150 -19.71 25.43 16.44
N ASP A 151 -20.86 26.11 16.57
CA ASP A 151 -21.58 26.15 17.85
C ASP A 151 -22.15 24.78 18.22
N ILE A 152 -22.69 24.03 17.25
CA ILE A 152 -23.17 22.66 17.46
C ILE A 152 -22.00 21.75 17.84
N ASN A 153 -20.87 21.81 17.14
CA ASN A 153 -19.64 21.08 17.49
C ASN A 153 -19.21 21.41 18.92
N ARG A 154 -19.20 22.68 19.31
CA ARG A 154 -18.83 23.09 20.67
C ARG A 154 -19.78 22.52 21.72
N ILE A 155 -21.08 22.43 21.43
CA ILE A 155 -22.06 21.80 22.33
C ILE A 155 -21.86 20.29 22.39
N PHE A 156 -21.63 19.66 21.24
CA PHE A 156 -21.35 18.23 21.13
C PHE A 156 -20.11 17.83 21.95
N LEU A 157 -19.03 18.63 21.86
CA LEU A 157 -17.79 18.45 22.62
C LEU A 157 -17.88 18.92 24.09
N LYS A 158 -18.99 19.54 24.50
CA LYS A 158 -19.15 20.10 25.84
C LYS A 158 -19.40 18.99 26.85
N LYS A 159 -18.31 18.45 27.40
CA LYS A 159 -18.34 17.52 28.53
C LYS A 159 -18.47 18.25 29.87
N THR A 160 -19.20 17.68 30.81
CA THR A 160 -19.29 18.19 32.18
C THR A 160 -17.95 18.00 32.90
N LEU A 161 -17.64 18.87 33.87
CA LEU A 161 -16.44 18.75 34.70
C LEU A 161 -16.37 17.39 35.42
N LYS A 162 -17.52 16.81 35.78
CA LYS A 162 -17.64 15.49 36.42
C LYS A 162 -17.24 14.35 35.49
N GLU A 163 -17.67 14.38 34.22
CA GLU A 163 -17.27 13.39 33.20
C GLU A 163 -15.77 13.42 32.91
N ARG A 164 -15.19 14.63 32.81
CA ARG A 164 -13.74 14.81 32.57
C ARG A 164 -12.87 14.32 33.73
N MET A 165 -13.39 14.27 34.95
CA MET A 165 -12.65 13.85 36.14
C MET A 165 -12.84 12.37 36.51
N SER A 166 -13.86 11.69 35.99
CA SER A 166 -14.23 10.32 36.40
C SER A 166 -13.98 9.23 35.36
N ILE A 167 -13.92 9.57 34.07
CA ILE A 167 -13.75 8.61 32.97
C ILE A 167 -12.33 8.73 32.41
N ARG A 168 -11.72 7.60 32.02
CA ARG A 168 -10.38 7.55 31.43
C ARG A 168 -10.35 8.25 30.08
N SER A 169 -9.22 8.86 29.72
CA SER A 169 -9.06 9.61 28.48
C SER A 169 -9.40 8.79 27.22
N ILE A 170 -8.96 7.52 27.16
CA ILE A 170 -9.24 6.63 26.02
C ILE A 170 -10.71 6.16 25.98
N ASP A 171 -11.32 5.91 27.13
CA ASP A 171 -12.74 5.52 27.19
C ASP A 171 -13.64 6.70 26.78
N LEU A 172 -13.24 7.93 27.15
CA LEU A 172 -13.88 9.15 26.69
C LEU A 172 -13.77 9.31 25.17
N LEU A 173 -12.61 9.00 24.57
CA LEU A 173 -12.43 9.05 23.12
C LEU A 173 -13.31 8.00 22.43
N LYS A 174 -13.34 6.75 22.93
CA LYS A 174 -14.22 5.69 22.41
C LYS A 174 -15.69 6.09 22.52
N TYR A 175 -16.09 6.70 23.64
CA TYR A 175 -17.44 7.21 23.83
C TYR A 175 -17.77 8.31 22.81
N ASP A 176 -16.88 9.29 22.61
CA ASP A 176 -17.10 10.36 21.62
C ASP A 176 -17.28 9.80 20.21
N MET A 177 -16.46 8.82 19.81
CA MET A 177 -16.58 8.18 18.49
C MET A 177 -17.88 7.39 18.35
N ARG A 178 -18.32 6.68 19.39
CA ARG A 178 -19.61 5.97 19.38
C ARG A 178 -20.79 6.93 19.32
N TYR A 179 -20.74 8.01 20.10
CA TYR A 179 -21.79 9.02 20.08
C TYR A 179 -21.84 9.75 18.74
N LEU A 180 -20.69 10.03 18.14
CA LEU A 180 -20.58 10.60 16.78
C LEU A 180 -21.21 9.67 15.74
N LYS A 181 -20.92 8.37 15.80
CA LYS A 181 -21.54 7.35 14.93
C LYS A 181 -23.06 7.40 14.98
N GLU A 182 -23.65 7.42 16.18
CA GLU A 182 -25.11 7.47 16.31
C GLU A 182 -25.68 8.81 15.85
N ALA A 183 -25.01 9.92 16.14
CA ALA A 183 -25.44 11.25 15.69
C ALA A 183 -25.42 11.40 14.16
N ILE A 184 -24.42 10.84 13.47
CA ILE A 184 -24.32 10.85 12.01
C ILE A 184 -25.46 10.06 11.37
N LYS A 185 -25.95 8.98 11.99
CA LYS A 185 -27.08 8.20 11.46
C LYS A 185 -28.39 8.98 11.44
N GLU A 186 -28.56 9.96 12.33
CA GLU A 186 -29.77 10.79 12.41
C GLU A 186 -29.78 11.93 11.37
N ASP A 187 -28.63 12.21 10.74
CA ASP A 187 -28.47 13.29 9.78
C ASP A 187 -29.02 12.94 8.39
N ASN A 188 -29.45 13.96 7.66
CA ASN A 188 -29.88 13.81 6.28
C ASN A 188 -28.78 14.25 5.30
N ASN A 189 -28.60 13.51 4.21
CA ASN A 189 -27.56 13.75 3.19
C ASN A 189 -26.11 13.75 3.75
N PRO A 190 -25.65 12.64 4.37
CA PRO A 190 -24.34 12.55 5.02
C PRO A 190 -23.16 12.82 4.07
N ARG A 191 -23.31 12.53 2.77
CA ARG A 191 -22.28 12.81 1.76
C ARG A 191 -21.92 14.29 1.66
N MET A 192 -22.87 15.20 1.83
CA MET A 192 -22.59 16.64 1.80
C MET A 192 -21.99 17.17 3.10
N LEU A 193 -22.12 16.41 4.19
CA LEU A 193 -21.64 16.73 5.53
C LEU A 193 -20.26 16.10 5.82
N GLN A 194 -19.75 15.23 4.95
CA GLN A 194 -18.52 14.48 5.17
C GLN A 194 -17.33 15.35 5.59
N SER A 195 -17.07 16.48 4.91
CA SER A 195 -15.96 17.37 5.28
C SER A 195 -16.11 17.96 6.69
N LEU A 196 -17.35 18.24 7.12
CA LEU A 196 -17.62 18.76 8.47
C LEU A 196 -17.45 17.67 9.54
N TYR A 197 -17.78 16.42 9.21
CA TYR A 197 -17.48 15.28 10.07
C TYR A 197 -15.96 15.08 10.19
N ASN A 198 -15.22 15.14 9.08
CA ASN A 198 -13.76 15.06 9.08
C ASN A 198 -13.15 16.13 9.99
N ASP A 199 -13.57 17.40 9.86
CA ASP A 199 -13.10 18.50 10.71
C ASP A 199 -13.31 18.21 12.20
N LEU A 200 -14.50 17.71 12.58
CA LEU A 200 -14.82 17.38 13.97
C LEU A 200 -14.01 16.18 14.48
N ILE A 201 -13.84 15.15 13.67
CA ILE A 201 -13.04 13.96 14.01
C ILE A 201 -11.58 14.37 14.27
N ILE A 202 -11.03 15.21 13.39
CA ILE A 202 -9.69 15.78 13.53
C ILE A 202 -9.60 16.59 14.83
N GLU A 203 -10.57 17.47 15.13
CA GLU A 203 -10.60 18.25 16.37
C GLU A 203 -10.59 17.35 17.63
N ILE A 204 -11.36 16.25 17.62
CA ILE A 204 -11.41 15.30 18.73
C ILE A 204 -10.05 14.61 18.93
N PHE A 205 -9.45 14.09 17.85
CA PHE A 205 -8.16 13.40 17.93
C PHE A 205 -7.00 14.35 18.28
N ASP A 206 -6.97 15.56 17.72
CA ASP A 206 -5.94 16.55 18.04
C ASP A 206 -6.01 16.97 19.51
N SER A 207 -7.22 17.14 20.05
CA SER A 207 -7.42 17.40 21.47
C SER A 207 -6.91 16.25 22.34
N TYR A 208 -7.22 15.01 21.95
CA TYR A 208 -6.74 13.80 22.63
C TYR A 208 -5.21 13.72 22.63
N ILE A 209 -4.56 13.88 21.47
CA ILE A 209 -3.09 13.88 21.32
C ILE A 209 -2.45 14.99 22.17
N SER A 210 -3.02 16.20 22.15
CA SER A 210 -2.51 17.33 22.92
C SER A 210 -2.52 17.03 24.43
N ASN A 211 -3.59 16.42 24.92
CA ASN A 211 -3.69 16.00 26.32
C ASN A 211 -2.71 14.88 26.64
N LYS A 212 -2.61 13.84 25.79
CA LYS A 212 -1.65 12.74 25.97
C LYS A 212 -0.20 13.24 26.01
N LYS A 213 0.17 14.18 25.14
CA LYS A 213 1.49 14.85 25.16
C LYS A 213 1.75 15.56 26.49
N LYS A 214 0.77 16.31 27.00
CA LYS A 214 0.90 17.00 28.30
C LYS A 214 1.06 16.01 29.45
N GLU A 215 0.30 14.91 29.44
CA GLU A 215 0.42 13.85 30.45
C GLU A 215 1.80 13.21 30.44
N ILE A 216 2.32 12.85 29.26
CA ILE A 216 3.66 12.28 29.10
C ILE A 216 4.74 13.25 29.59
N ASN A 217 4.65 14.53 29.22
CA ASN A 217 5.62 15.54 29.67
C ASN A 217 5.62 15.70 31.19
N ILE A 218 4.45 15.67 31.84
CA ILE A 218 4.35 15.72 33.31
C ILE A 218 5.06 14.53 33.95
N ILE A 219 4.93 13.33 33.39
CA ILE A 219 5.59 12.14 33.91
C ILE A 219 7.11 12.25 33.77
N ILE A 220 7.59 12.65 32.58
CA ILE A 220 9.03 12.79 32.30
C ILE A 220 9.67 13.86 33.19
N GLU A 221 9.08 15.06 33.25
CA GLU A 221 9.67 16.21 33.93
C GLU A 221 9.50 16.16 35.46
N LYS A 222 8.32 15.72 35.93
CA LYS A 222 7.93 15.86 37.35
C LYS A 222 7.97 14.53 38.10
N LYS A 223 8.22 13.40 37.41
CA LYS A 223 8.11 12.03 37.95
C LYS A 223 6.80 11.79 38.72
N LYS A 224 5.74 12.51 38.34
CA LYS A 224 4.42 12.44 38.97
C LYS A 224 3.50 11.64 38.08
N ILE A 225 2.99 10.52 38.62
CA ILE A 225 1.91 9.76 38.02
C ILE A 225 0.64 10.59 38.17
N VAL A 226 -0.03 10.87 37.05
CA VAL A 226 -1.27 11.67 37.03
C VAL A 226 -2.41 10.80 37.58
N LYS A 227 -3.32 11.39 38.37
CA LYS A 227 -4.49 10.69 38.94
C LYS A 227 -5.35 10.10 37.80
N ASN A 228 -5.74 8.83 37.90
CA ASN A 228 -6.47 8.00 36.90
C ASN A 228 -5.64 7.37 35.75
N GLN A 229 -4.31 7.32 35.85
CA GLN A 229 -3.51 6.54 34.89
C GLN A 229 -3.72 5.03 35.09
N VAL A 230 -4.27 4.37 34.06
CA VAL A 230 -4.13 2.92 33.86
C VAL A 230 -2.67 2.63 33.51
N GLU A 231 -2.25 1.38 33.64
CA GLU A 231 -1.11 0.85 32.88
C GLU A 231 -1.24 1.33 31.41
N TRP A 232 -0.26 2.10 30.95
CA TRP A 232 -0.23 2.71 29.61
C TRP A 232 -0.38 1.68 28.49
N VAL A 233 -0.06 0.41 28.77
CA VAL A 233 -0.29 -0.76 27.90
C VAL A 233 -1.76 -0.90 27.53
N TYR A 234 -2.68 -0.77 28.49
CA TYR A 234 -4.12 -0.82 28.22
C TYR A 234 -4.55 0.32 27.29
N ASN A 235 -4.06 1.54 27.52
CA ASN A 235 -4.39 2.68 26.66
C ASN A 235 -3.88 2.47 25.23
N ALA A 236 -2.65 1.96 25.09
CA ALA A 236 -2.05 1.65 23.80
C ALA A 236 -2.87 0.63 23.01
N GLN A 237 -3.29 -0.46 23.67
CA GLN A 237 -4.13 -1.47 23.04
C GLN A 237 -5.46 -0.88 22.58
N MET A 238 -6.14 -0.14 23.47
CA MET A 238 -7.44 0.45 23.17
C MET A 238 -7.38 1.51 22.07
N GLU A 239 -6.27 2.24 21.94
CA GLU A 239 -6.00 3.15 20.82
C GLU A 239 -5.84 2.39 19.50
N CYS A 240 -5.06 1.31 19.50
CA CYS A 240 -4.86 0.46 18.33
C CYS A 240 -6.19 -0.14 17.86
N ASP A 241 -6.96 -0.73 18.77
CA ASP A 241 -8.27 -1.33 18.48
C ASP A 241 -9.25 -0.29 17.92
N LEU A 242 -9.28 0.92 18.51
CA LEU A 242 -10.15 1.99 18.03
C LEU A 242 -9.78 2.42 16.61
N LEU A 243 -8.48 2.58 16.32
CA LEU A 243 -8.04 2.93 14.97
C LEU A 243 -8.30 1.80 13.97
N LYS A 244 -8.10 0.53 14.35
CA LYS A 244 -8.47 -0.64 13.54
C LYS A 244 -9.98 -0.60 13.21
N GLU A 245 -10.85 -0.39 14.20
CA GLU A 245 -12.30 -0.31 13.99
C GLU A 245 -12.71 0.88 13.12
N ILE A 246 -12.11 2.06 13.35
CA ILE A 246 -12.38 3.25 12.53
C ILE A 246 -11.96 2.98 11.10
N TYR A 247 -10.72 2.55 10.86
CA TYR A 247 -10.18 2.32 9.53
C TYR A 247 -10.96 1.27 8.72
N ASN A 248 -11.53 0.26 9.41
CA ASN A 248 -12.44 -0.73 8.83
C ASN A 248 -13.87 -0.21 8.61
N GLU A 249 -14.09 1.10 8.71
CA GLU A 249 -15.37 1.81 8.55
C GLU A 249 -16.49 1.36 9.51
N ASN A 250 -16.15 0.77 10.66
CA ASN A 250 -17.15 0.33 11.64
C ASN A 250 -17.87 1.51 12.31
N TYR A 251 -17.32 2.72 12.22
CA TYR A 251 -17.88 3.93 12.82
C TYR A 251 -18.58 4.81 11.78
N PHE A 252 -17.86 5.20 10.74
CA PHE A 252 -18.32 6.08 9.68
C PHE A 252 -17.50 5.83 8.42
N ILE A 253 -17.99 6.30 7.27
CA ILE A 253 -17.29 6.20 5.98
C ILE A 253 -16.03 7.07 6.02
N ILE A 254 -14.92 6.54 5.50
CA ILE A 254 -13.63 7.24 5.49
C ILE A 254 -13.27 7.60 4.05
N ASP A 255 -13.30 8.90 3.76
CA ASP A 255 -12.81 9.44 2.49
C ASP A 255 -11.28 9.55 2.46
N GLU A 256 -10.72 9.95 1.31
CA GLU A 256 -9.27 10.07 1.13
C GLU A 256 -8.62 11.05 2.11
N GLU A 257 -9.31 12.14 2.47
CA GLU A 257 -8.78 13.16 3.39
C GLU A 257 -8.59 12.56 4.79
N LEU A 258 -9.62 11.86 5.29
CA LEU A 258 -9.55 11.25 6.60
C LEU A 258 -8.59 10.06 6.62
N LYS A 259 -8.45 9.28 5.52
CA LYS A 259 -7.40 8.25 5.41
C LYS A 259 -6.00 8.84 5.53
N LYS A 260 -5.73 9.98 4.87
CA LYS A 260 -4.44 10.70 5.00
C LYS A 260 -4.18 11.17 6.43
N TYR A 261 -5.21 11.68 7.11
CA TYR A 261 -5.09 12.07 8.51
C TYR A 261 -4.81 10.87 9.43
N ILE A 262 -5.57 9.77 9.30
CA ILE A 262 -5.36 8.54 10.09
C ILE A 262 -3.95 7.96 9.86
N CYS A 263 -3.46 8.02 8.62
CA CYS A 263 -2.09 7.62 8.28
C CYS A 263 -1.02 8.41 9.08
N VAL A 264 -1.24 9.69 9.37
CA VAL A 264 -0.28 10.48 10.19
C VAL A 264 -0.56 10.30 11.69
N LEU A 265 -1.84 10.22 12.05
CA LEU A 265 -2.31 10.04 13.42
C LEU A 265 -1.75 8.77 14.06
N HIS A 266 -1.83 7.61 13.39
CA HIS A 266 -1.39 6.35 13.99
C HIS A 266 0.11 6.37 14.31
N LEU A 267 0.96 6.88 13.41
CA LEU A 267 2.40 7.03 13.67
C LEU A 267 2.69 7.99 14.81
N ASN A 268 1.91 9.08 14.93
CA ASN A 268 2.03 10.00 16.07
C ASN A 268 1.68 9.33 17.40
N LEU A 269 0.64 8.48 17.44
CA LEU A 269 0.28 7.73 18.64
C LEU A 269 1.35 6.71 19.01
N ILE A 270 1.88 5.97 18.04
CA ILE A 270 3.01 5.03 18.24
C ILE A 270 4.22 5.79 18.79
N LYS A 271 4.57 6.95 18.22
CA LYS A 271 5.68 7.76 18.74
C LYS A 271 5.48 8.17 20.21
N LEU A 272 4.26 8.57 20.59
CA LEU A 272 3.94 8.91 21.97
C LEU A 272 3.95 7.69 22.89
N LEU A 273 3.52 6.53 22.40
CA LEU A 273 3.62 5.25 23.10
C LEU A 273 5.08 4.92 23.42
N MET A 274 5.97 5.03 22.43
CA MET A 274 7.40 4.78 22.59
C MET A 274 8.03 5.71 23.63
N ILE A 275 7.74 7.02 23.56
CA ILE A 275 8.23 7.99 24.55
C ILE A 275 7.75 7.63 25.97
N ARG A 276 6.48 7.20 26.11
CA ARG A 276 5.93 6.78 27.39
C ARG A 276 6.60 5.52 27.93
N ALA A 277 6.81 4.53 27.07
CA ALA A 277 7.45 3.26 27.39
C ALA A 277 8.92 3.46 27.81
N SER A 278 9.67 4.31 27.09
CA SER A 278 11.03 4.72 27.50
C SER A 278 11.06 5.33 28.90
N ALA A 279 10.07 6.15 29.24
CA ALA A 279 9.98 6.75 30.58
C ALA A 279 9.68 5.72 31.70
N GLU A 280 9.28 4.50 31.36
CA GLU A 280 9.07 3.40 32.31
C GLU A 280 10.18 2.34 32.28
N GLY A 281 11.23 2.53 31.47
CA GLY A 281 12.38 1.64 31.41
C GLY A 281 12.39 0.63 30.26
N CYS A 282 11.50 0.75 29.27
CA CYS A 282 11.63 0.00 28.02
C CYS A 282 12.71 0.64 27.14
N GLU A 283 13.63 -0.18 26.63
CA GLU A 283 14.75 0.30 25.81
C GLU A 283 14.59 -0.09 24.33
N HIS A 284 13.93 -1.22 24.06
CA HIS A 284 13.80 -1.80 22.73
C HIS A 284 12.38 -2.31 22.44
N ILE A 285 12.06 -2.49 21.16
CA ILE A 285 10.83 -3.18 20.74
C ILE A 285 11.06 -4.68 20.56
N ASN A 286 10.03 -5.50 20.75
CA ASN A 286 10.08 -6.93 20.47
C ASN A 286 10.24 -7.18 18.96
N GLN A 287 11.34 -7.82 18.57
CA GLN A 287 11.69 -8.04 17.16
C GLN A 287 11.28 -9.46 16.72
N GLU A 288 10.02 -9.68 16.33
CA GLU A 288 9.56 -11.03 15.92
C GLU A 288 9.98 -11.44 14.49
N PHE A 289 10.33 -10.48 13.62
CA PHE A 289 10.48 -10.75 12.17
C PHE A 289 11.87 -11.19 11.69
N TYR A 290 12.88 -11.30 12.57
CA TYR A 290 14.24 -11.70 12.20
C TYR A 290 14.72 -12.95 12.95
N PRO A 291 15.53 -13.82 12.31
CA PRO A 291 16.37 -14.77 13.03
C PRO A 291 17.25 -14.00 14.01
N GLN A 292 17.37 -14.51 15.23
CA GLN A 292 18.00 -13.91 16.41
C GLN A 292 19.51 -13.56 16.29
N GLU A 293 20.07 -13.53 15.08
CA GLU A 293 21.51 -13.52 14.84
C GLU A 293 22.13 -12.12 14.74
N LEU A 294 21.34 -11.03 14.74
CA LEU A 294 21.91 -9.68 14.55
C LEU A 294 22.08 -8.86 15.83
N PHE A 295 21.45 -9.19 16.97
CA PHE A 295 21.65 -8.43 18.20
C PHE A 295 21.47 -9.32 19.44
N VAL A 296 22.58 -9.59 20.14
CA VAL A 296 22.55 -10.21 21.47
C VAL A 296 22.33 -9.10 22.49
N PHE A 297 21.09 -8.94 22.98
CA PHE A 297 20.84 -8.18 24.20
C PHE A 297 20.05 -9.01 25.21
N GLY A 298 20.52 -8.92 26.46
CA GLY A 298 20.05 -9.68 27.61
C GLY A 298 18.72 -9.18 28.19
N GLU A 299 18.21 -10.00 29.11
CA GLU A 299 17.08 -9.79 30.03
C GLU A 299 15.76 -9.27 29.41
N LYS A 300 14.79 -10.19 29.28
CA LYS A 300 13.42 -10.03 28.73
C LYS A 300 12.54 -8.90 29.29
N ASN A 301 13.02 -8.08 30.23
CA ASN A 301 12.21 -7.08 30.94
C ASN A 301 12.24 -5.66 30.31
N SER A 302 13.01 -5.44 29.24
CA SER A 302 13.17 -4.13 28.58
C SER A 302 12.48 -4.00 27.21
N LEU A 303 11.67 -4.99 26.81
CA LEU A 303 11.05 -5.10 25.48
C LEU A 303 9.58 -4.64 25.46
N LEU A 304 9.22 -3.82 24.46
CA LEU A 304 7.85 -3.43 24.15
C LEU A 304 7.26 -4.27 23.00
N ASP A 305 6.14 -4.95 23.23
CA ASP A 305 5.39 -5.62 22.16
C ASP A 305 4.57 -4.61 21.33
N CYS A 306 4.79 -4.61 20.01
CA CYS A 306 4.16 -3.70 19.05
C CYS A 306 3.40 -4.42 17.93
N LYS A 307 3.22 -5.74 18.02
CA LYS A 307 2.67 -6.56 16.93
C LYS A 307 1.33 -6.07 16.39
N ASP A 308 0.43 -5.66 17.28
CA ASP A 308 -0.87 -5.13 16.90
C ASP A 308 -0.79 -3.83 16.10
N TRP A 309 0.17 -2.97 16.44
CA TRP A 309 0.43 -1.71 15.74
C TRP A 309 1.07 -1.95 14.39
N GLU A 310 1.98 -2.92 14.28
CA GLU A 310 2.58 -3.33 13.01
C GLU A 310 1.52 -3.88 12.06
N GLU A 311 0.62 -4.73 12.57
CA GLU A 311 -0.50 -5.26 11.79
C GLU A 311 -1.42 -4.14 11.30
N LEU A 312 -1.70 -3.13 12.15
CA LEU A 312 -2.46 -1.95 11.74
C LEU A 312 -1.72 -1.16 10.64
N THR A 313 -0.41 -0.94 10.76
CA THR A 313 0.39 -0.26 9.72
C THR A 313 0.36 -1.03 8.39
N ILE A 314 0.45 -2.37 8.43
CA ILE A 314 0.33 -3.23 7.24
C ILE A 314 -1.08 -3.15 6.65
N ASN A 315 -2.12 -3.18 7.48
CA ASN A 315 -3.51 -3.06 7.05
C ASN A 315 -3.78 -1.71 6.35
N ILE A 316 -3.26 -0.62 6.92
CA ILE A 316 -3.33 0.71 6.30
C ILE A 316 -2.61 0.69 4.95
N PHE A 317 -1.42 0.10 4.85
CA PHE A 317 -0.69 0.03 3.57
C PHE A 317 -1.45 -0.75 2.50
N LYS A 318 -1.99 -1.94 2.83
CA LYS A 318 -2.66 -2.83 1.88
C LYS A 318 -3.96 -2.25 1.32
N ASN A 319 -4.75 -1.60 2.18
CA ASN A 319 -6.10 -1.12 1.83
C ASN A 319 -6.15 0.37 1.43
N SER A 320 -4.99 0.98 1.17
CA SER A 320 -4.86 2.37 0.77
C SER A 320 -4.53 2.54 -0.71
N ASP A 321 -4.87 3.70 -1.26
CA ASP A 321 -4.47 4.11 -2.60
C ASP A 321 -2.99 4.50 -2.65
N LEU A 322 -2.44 4.57 -3.87
CA LEU A 322 -1.02 4.83 -4.14
C LEU A 322 -0.47 6.06 -3.40
N GLU A 323 -1.21 7.18 -3.38
CA GLU A 323 -0.75 8.41 -2.73
C GLU A 323 -0.66 8.28 -1.20
N ILE A 324 -1.58 7.56 -0.58
CA ILE A 324 -1.55 7.28 0.85
C ILE A 324 -0.41 6.29 1.17
N LYS A 325 -0.19 5.27 0.32
CA LYS A 325 0.97 4.36 0.46
C LYS A 325 2.29 5.14 0.43
N LYS A 326 2.47 6.06 -0.53
CA LYS A 326 3.66 6.94 -0.61
C LYS A 326 3.81 7.80 0.63
N GLN A 327 2.71 8.40 1.11
CA GLN A 327 2.72 9.21 2.32
C GLN A 327 3.13 8.39 3.56
N LEU A 328 2.60 7.18 3.71
CA LEU A 328 2.94 6.26 4.79
C LEU A 328 4.44 5.93 4.79
N ILE A 329 4.98 5.51 3.64
CA ILE A 329 6.41 5.19 3.52
C ILE A 329 7.28 6.42 3.81
N ASN A 330 6.90 7.60 3.35
CA ASN A 330 7.63 8.84 3.66
C ASN A 330 7.59 9.18 5.16
N SER A 331 6.44 9.01 5.81
CA SER A 331 6.31 9.22 7.25
C SER A 331 7.10 8.21 8.08
N LEU A 332 7.11 6.94 7.67
CA LEU A 332 7.96 5.90 8.28
C LEU A 332 9.44 6.23 8.09
N TYR A 333 9.86 6.66 6.90
CA TYR A 333 11.25 7.05 6.64
C TYR A 333 11.69 8.25 7.50
N ASN A 334 10.83 9.25 7.65
CA ASN A 334 11.10 10.37 8.56
C ASN A 334 11.23 9.91 10.02
N GLY A 335 10.46 8.90 10.42
CA GLY A 335 10.60 8.26 11.73
C GLY A 335 11.90 7.47 11.87
N TYR A 336 12.30 6.75 10.83
CA TYR A 336 13.59 6.06 10.75
C TYR A 336 14.77 7.03 10.91
N CYS A 337 14.69 8.23 10.31
CA CYS A 337 15.74 9.25 10.47
C CYS A 337 15.80 9.88 11.89
N SER A 338 14.86 9.59 12.79
CA SER A 338 14.89 10.10 14.17
C SER A 338 15.79 9.24 15.06
N THR A 339 17.07 9.60 15.09
CA THR A 339 18.17 8.83 15.69
C THR A 339 17.93 8.41 17.16
N GLY A 340 18.19 7.14 17.47
CA GLY A 340 18.39 6.62 18.83
C GLY A 340 17.11 6.39 19.64
N THR A 341 15.99 6.11 18.98
CA THR A 341 14.70 5.91 19.65
C THR A 341 14.06 4.57 19.27
N MET A 342 13.28 3.97 20.17
CA MET A 342 12.44 2.80 19.84
C MET A 342 11.52 3.05 18.63
N PHE A 343 11.14 4.31 18.38
CA PHE A 343 10.35 4.69 17.21
C PHE A 343 11.12 4.50 15.89
N GLN A 344 12.45 4.73 15.89
CA GLN A 344 13.29 4.41 14.74
C GLN A 344 13.33 2.91 14.47
N GLU A 345 13.47 2.08 15.52
CA GLU A 345 13.45 0.62 15.40
C GLU A 345 12.13 0.14 14.77
N TYR A 346 11.00 0.64 15.28
CA TYR A 346 9.66 0.35 14.76
C TYR A 346 9.53 0.71 13.27
N CYS A 347 9.92 1.93 12.92
CA CYS A 347 9.84 2.40 11.54
C CYS A 347 10.73 1.56 10.62
N ASN A 348 11.93 1.19 11.06
CA ASN A 348 12.81 0.32 10.29
C ASN A 348 12.15 -1.04 10.03
N GLN A 349 11.65 -1.71 11.07
CA GLN A 349 11.01 -3.01 10.94
C GLN A 349 9.80 -2.98 10.00
N CYS A 350 8.93 -1.98 10.14
CA CYS A 350 7.79 -1.80 9.26
C CYS A 350 8.23 -1.62 7.80
N ILE A 351 9.23 -0.77 7.53
CA ILE A 351 9.73 -0.54 6.17
C ILE A 351 10.29 -1.83 5.58
N LEU A 352 11.15 -2.54 6.32
CA LEU A 352 11.79 -3.78 5.85
C LEU A 352 10.74 -4.87 5.57
N HIS A 353 9.75 -5.02 6.47
CA HIS A 353 8.63 -5.95 6.28
C HIS A 353 7.80 -5.60 5.04
N LEU A 354 7.43 -4.32 4.87
CA LEU A 354 6.64 -3.87 3.72
C LEU A 354 7.39 -4.08 2.40
N ILE A 355 8.70 -3.80 2.34
CA ILE A 355 9.52 -4.08 1.15
C ILE A 355 9.49 -5.57 0.83
N ARG A 356 9.77 -6.43 1.81
CA ARG A 356 9.83 -7.88 1.62
C ARG A 356 8.48 -8.44 1.15
N MET A 357 7.39 -8.05 1.82
CA MET A 357 6.04 -8.47 1.48
C MET A 357 5.68 -8.11 0.02
N ASN A 358 5.96 -6.88 -0.41
CA ASN A 358 5.64 -6.47 -1.79
C ASN A 358 6.52 -7.18 -2.82
N ILE A 359 7.80 -7.43 -2.53
CA ILE A 359 8.66 -8.23 -3.42
C ILE A 359 8.14 -9.67 -3.52
N ASP A 360 7.75 -10.27 -2.40
CA ASP A 360 7.18 -11.61 -2.36
C ASP A 360 5.93 -11.69 -3.27
N GLU A 361 5.04 -10.70 -3.20
CA GLU A 361 3.85 -10.60 -4.06
C GLU A 361 4.19 -10.39 -5.54
N ILE A 362 5.24 -9.63 -5.89
CA ILE A 362 5.66 -9.45 -7.29
C ILE A 362 6.11 -10.76 -7.92
N PHE A 363 6.94 -11.54 -7.20
CA PHE A 363 7.48 -12.80 -7.74
C PHE A 363 6.48 -13.96 -7.70
N SER A 364 5.55 -13.98 -6.73
CA SER A 364 4.53 -15.02 -6.58
C SER A 364 3.26 -14.76 -7.38
N GLU A 365 2.73 -13.54 -7.35
CA GLU A 365 1.42 -13.16 -7.90
C GLU A 365 1.51 -12.29 -9.17
N ASN A 366 2.71 -12.03 -9.70
CA ASN A 366 2.93 -11.20 -10.90
C ASN A 366 2.35 -9.76 -10.78
N LYS A 367 2.40 -9.16 -9.60
CA LYS A 367 1.99 -7.76 -9.39
C LYS A 367 2.90 -6.74 -10.10
N SER A 368 2.40 -5.51 -10.22
CA SER A 368 3.06 -4.42 -10.95
C SER A 368 4.37 -3.96 -10.29
N GLN A 369 5.50 -4.17 -10.99
CA GLN A 369 6.81 -3.63 -10.61
C GLN A 369 6.83 -2.09 -10.60
N ASN A 370 6.02 -1.46 -11.46
CA ASN A 370 5.96 0.00 -11.58
C ASN A 370 5.37 0.65 -10.32
N GLU A 371 4.35 0.04 -9.71
CA GLU A 371 3.76 0.56 -8.47
C GLU A 371 4.79 0.49 -7.33
N PHE A 372 5.51 -0.63 -7.22
CA PHE A 372 6.59 -0.80 -6.24
C PHE A 372 7.68 0.26 -6.39
N ALA A 373 8.16 0.49 -7.62
CA ALA A 373 9.15 1.52 -7.90
C ALA A 373 8.67 2.92 -7.52
N GLN A 374 7.38 3.24 -7.72
CA GLN A 374 6.81 4.53 -7.33
C GLN A 374 6.69 4.72 -5.81
N ILE A 375 6.45 3.64 -5.06
CA ILE A 375 6.30 3.68 -3.60
C ILE A 375 7.67 3.69 -2.90
N PHE A 376 8.55 2.75 -3.27
CA PHE A 376 9.80 2.49 -2.54
C PHE A 376 11.04 3.04 -3.24
N GLY A 377 10.96 3.46 -4.51
CA GLY A 377 12.15 3.80 -5.30
C GLY A 377 13.03 4.90 -4.69
N ASN A 378 12.43 5.93 -4.08
CA ASN A 378 13.19 6.98 -3.40
C ASN A 378 13.89 6.47 -2.13
N LEU A 379 13.21 5.60 -1.37
CA LEU A 379 13.74 5.00 -0.16
C LEU A 379 14.91 4.05 -0.47
N ILE A 380 14.72 3.19 -1.47
CA ILE A 380 15.71 2.17 -1.89
C ILE A 380 17.01 2.81 -2.40
N ARG A 381 17.01 4.06 -2.86
CA ARG A 381 18.25 4.76 -3.26
C ARG A 381 19.22 5.00 -2.10
N THR A 382 18.75 4.96 -0.86
CA THR A 382 19.63 5.08 0.31
C THR A 382 20.45 3.79 0.51
N LYS A 383 21.71 3.92 0.93
CA LYS A 383 22.67 2.79 0.95
C LYS A 383 22.17 1.59 1.77
N GLU A 384 21.62 1.83 2.95
CA GLU A 384 21.16 0.77 3.85
C GLU A 384 19.98 -0.03 3.29
N PHE A 385 18.92 0.66 2.85
CA PHE A 385 17.77 -0.02 2.25
C PHE A 385 18.13 -0.66 0.91
N ASN A 386 19.06 -0.09 0.14
CA ASN A 386 19.55 -0.72 -1.09
C ASN A 386 20.26 -2.06 -0.80
N ASN A 387 21.08 -2.14 0.25
CA ASN A 387 21.77 -3.38 0.63
C ASN A 387 20.77 -4.47 1.06
N TYR A 388 19.78 -4.11 1.88
CA TYR A 388 18.71 -5.04 2.26
C TYR A 388 17.92 -5.52 1.03
N TYR A 389 17.53 -4.58 0.17
CA TYR A 389 16.82 -4.85 -1.07
C TYR A 389 17.62 -5.79 -2.00
N ALA A 390 18.93 -5.57 -2.16
CA ALA A 390 19.81 -6.42 -2.95
C ALA A 390 19.82 -7.88 -2.49
N ASN A 391 19.88 -8.10 -1.17
CA ASN A 391 19.86 -9.45 -0.61
C ASN A 391 18.53 -10.18 -0.88
N ILE A 392 17.39 -9.48 -0.82
CA ILE A 392 16.09 -10.07 -1.16
C ILE A 392 16.03 -10.39 -2.66
N ILE A 393 16.35 -9.41 -3.51
CA ILE A 393 16.31 -9.58 -4.97
C ILE A 393 17.20 -10.73 -5.42
N ARG A 394 18.44 -10.81 -4.91
CA ARG A 394 19.35 -11.93 -5.14
C ARG A 394 18.69 -13.29 -4.86
N ASN A 395 18.08 -13.45 -3.69
CA ASN A 395 17.42 -14.70 -3.32
C ASN A 395 16.22 -15.02 -4.22
N LYS A 396 15.46 -13.99 -4.63
CA LYS A 396 14.30 -14.14 -5.52
C LYS A 396 14.71 -14.51 -6.93
N LEU A 397 15.75 -13.90 -7.49
CA LEU A 397 16.28 -14.25 -8.81
C LEU A 397 16.82 -15.68 -8.87
N ILE A 398 17.35 -16.20 -7.77
CA ILE A 398 17.76 -17.62 -7.66
C ILE A 398 16.53 -18.54 -7.62
N SER A 399 15.50 -18.17 -6.87
CA SER A 399 14.30 -19.01 -6.68
C SER A 399 13.31 -18.96 -7.86
N TYR A 400 13.32 -17.87 -8.63
CA TYR A 400 12.40 -17.56 -9.72
C TYR A 400 13.20 -17.06 -10.93
N ASN A 401 14.02 -17.93 -11.49
CA ASN A 401 15.02 -17.59 -12.50
C ASN A 401 14.42 -17.21 -13.88
N ASP A 402 13.17 -17.57 -14.15
CA ASP A 402 12.42 -17.30 -15.38
C ASP A 402 11.63 -15.97 -15.37
N ARG A 403 11.41 -15.39 -14.19
CA ARG A 403 10.61 -14.17 -14.04
C ARG A 403 11.34 -12.94 -14.59
N ASP A 404 10.60 -12.10 -15.32
CA ASP A 404 11.07 -10.76 -15.69
C ASP A 404 11.10 -9.87 -14.44
N ALA A 405 12.29 -9.44 -14.03
CA ALA A 405 12.52 -8.56 -12.89
C ALA A 405 13.38 -7.35 -13.28
N VAL A 406 13.38 -6.95 -14.55
CA VAL A 406 14.23 -5.88 -15.08
C VAL A 406 14.00 -4.56 -14.33
N GLU A 407 12.75 -4.17 -14.08
CA GLU A 407 12.45 -2.91 -13.38
C GLU A 407 12.86 -2.96 -11.91
N MET A 408 12.73 -4.13 -11.26
CA MET A 408 13.19 -4.33 -9.89
C MET A 408 14.71 -4.18 -9.77
N VAL A 409 15.46 -4.77 -10.70
CA VAL A 409 16.93 -4.66 -10.72
C VAL A 409 17.40 -3.22 -10.96
N LYS A 410 16.70 -2.44 -11.79
CA LYS A 410 17.06 -1.04 -12.06
C LYS A 410 17.04 -0.13 -10.82
N LEU A 411 16.39 -0.55 -9.73
CA LEU A 411 16.38 0.18 -8.45
C LEU A 411 17.67 -0.03 -7.63
N LEU A 412 18.47 -1.03 -7.95
CA LEU A 412 19.75 -1.27 -7.29
C LEU A 412 20.77 -0.18 -7.64
N ASN A 413 21.60 0.19 -6.67
CA ASN A 413 22.74 1.05 -6.95
C ASN A 413 23.84 0.25 -7.67
N LYS A 414 24.86 0.96 -8.17
CA LYS A 414 25.95 0.35 -8.94
C LYS A 414 26.68 -0.77 -8.20
N GLU A 415 26.99 -0.56 -6.92
CA GLU A 415 27.69 -1.55 -6.08
C GLU A 415 26.86 -2.84 -5.95
N ASN A 416 25.58 -2.70 -5.66
CA ASN A 416 24.68 -3.83 -5.41
C ASN A 416 24.26 -4.53 -6.71
N CYS A 417 24.23 -3.82 -7.85
CA CYS A 417 24.15 -4.45 -9.17
C CYS A 417 25.36 -5.38 -9.40
N THR A 418 26.58 -4.89 -9.13
CA THR A 418 27.81 -5.69 -9.26
C THR A 418 27.79 -6.91 -8.33
N TYR A 419 27.31 -6.73 -7.10
CA TYR A 419 27.13 -7.82 -6.15
C TYR A 419 26.18 -8.89 -6.67
N VAL A 420 24.93 -8.52 -6.98
CA VAL A 420 23.90 -9.46 -7.41
C VAL A 420 24.32 -10.17 -8.70
N PHE A 421 24.89 -9.45 -9.66
CA PHE A 421 25.42 -10.02 -10.91
C PHE A 421 26.47 -11.09 -10.66
N SER A 422 27.52 -10.75 -9.92
CA SER A 422 28.62 -11.66 -9.61
C SER A 422 28.14 -12.84 -8.77
N TYR A 423 27.21 -12.57 -7.85
CA TYR A 423 26.66 -13.58 -6.96
C TYR A 423 25.94 -14.68 -7.70
N ILE A 424 25.05 -14.35 -8.64
CA ILE A 424 24.28 -15.34 -9.39
C ILE A 424 25.22 -16.29 -10.16
N ILE A 425 26.23 -15.75 -10.84
CA ILE A 425 27.19 -16.54 -11.64
C ILE A 425 28.00 -17.49 -10.73
N ILE A 426 28.51 -16.98 -9.61
CA ILE A 426 29.30 -17.77 -8.65
C ILE A 426 28.42 -18.80 -7.95
N TYR A 427 27.20 -18.43 -7.55
CA TYR A 427 26.24 -19.31 -6.89
C TYR A 427 25.97 -20.56 -7.75
N TYR A 428 25.58 -20.38 -9.01
CA TYR A 428 25.31 -21.51 -9.90
C TYR A 428 26.59 -22.29 -10.25
N SER A 429 27.74 -21.63 -10.33
CA SER A 429 29.02 -22.33 -10.54
C SER A 429 29.36 -23.25 -9.37
N ILE A 430 29.16 -22.79 -8.13
CA ILE A 430 29.41 -23.57 -6.91
C ILE A 430 28.45 -24.76 -6.81
N TYR A 431 27.17 -24.57 -7.13
CA TYR A 431 26.12 -25.57 -6.88
C TYR A 431 25.73 -26.42 -8.08
N LYS A 432 26.41 -26.31 -9.22
CA LYS A 432 26.15 -27.12 -10.41
C LYS A 432 26.02 -28.63 -10.12
N PHE A 433 26.76 -29.14 -9.14
CA PHE A 433 26.69 -30.56 -8.75
C PHE A 433 25.35 -30.98 -8.06
N ARG A 434 24.51 -30.03 -7.63
CA ARG A 434 23.20 -30.28 -7.00
C ARG A 434 22.03 -29.89 -7.88
N PHE A 435 22.13 -28.75 -8.56
CA PHE A 435 21.07 -28.20 -9.38
C PHE A 435 21.68 -27.32 -10.47
N ASP A 436 21.08 -27.38 -11.66
CA ASP A 436 21.47 -26.54 -12.78
C ASP A 436 20.82 -25.17 -12.67
N TRP A 437 21.44 -24.17 -13.31
CA TRP A 437 20.77 -22.89 -13.55
C TRP A 437 19.68 -23.12 -14.60
N GLU A 438 18.47 -23.53 -14.22
CA GLU A 438 17.46 -24.05 -15.18
C GLU A 438 17.08 -23.07 -16.30
N TYR A 439 16.96 -21.78 -15.99
CA TYR A 439 16.67 -20.73 -16.98
C TYR A 439 17.54 -19.50 -16.74
N ILE A 440 18.24 -19.04 -17.79
CA ILE A 440 19.11 -17.86 -17.71
C ILE A 440 18.39 -16.65 -18.29
N ASN A 441 17.78 -15.84 -17.42
CA ASN A 441 17.13 -14.60 -17.85
C ASN A 441 18.15 -13.55 -18.31
N ILE A 442 18.42 -13.55 -19.63
CA ILE A 442 19.36 -12.63 -20.28
C ILE A 442 18.97 -11.16 -20.08
N ALA A 443 17.67 -10.84 -20.07
CA ALA A 443 17.22 -9.46 -19.89
C ALA A 443 17.59 -8.92 -18.49
N VAL A 444 17.38 -9.73 -17.45
CA VAL A 444 17.76 -9.40 -16.07
C VAL A 444 19.29 -9.30 -15.94
N MET A 445 20.04 -10.25 -16.49
CA MET A 445 21.51 -10.22 -16.43
C MET A 445 22.08 -9.01 -17.19
N LYS A 446 21.49 -8.62 -18.32
CA LYS A 446 21.81 -7.37 -19.04
C LYS A 446 21.49 -6.13 -18.22
N ALA A 447 20.35 -6.09 -17.53
CA ALA A 447 19.99 -4.96 -16.69
C ALA A 447 20.98 -4.78 -15.52
N LEU A 448 21.37 -5.89 -14.88
CA LEU A 448 22.41 -5.91 -13.84
C LEU A 448 23.75 -5.42 -14.38
N TRP A 449 24.17 -5.96 -15.53
CA TRP A 449 25.41 -5.57 -16.18
C TRP A 449 25.40 -4.09 -16.61
N ASN A 450 24.35 -3.60 -17.26
CA ASN A 450 24.33 -2.21 -17.72
C ASN A 450 24.41 -1.18 -16.58
N ASN A 451 23.97 -1.56 -15.37
CA ASN A 451 23.98 -0.71 -14.19
C ASN A 451 25.10 -1.05 -13.18
N HIS A 452 26.01 -1.98 -13.50
CA HIS A 452 27.08 -2.38 -12.58
C HIS A 452 28.09 -1.25 -12.33
N GLY A 453 28.71 -1.27 -11.14
CA GLY A 453 29.88 -0.46 -10.81
C GLY A 453 31.20 -1.17 -11.14
N ASN A 454 32.32 -0.49 -10.94
CA ASN A 454 33.64 -1.06 -11.15
C ASN A 454 33.86 -2.27 -10.21
N MET A 455 34.10 -3.45 -10.79
CA MET A 455 34.30 -4.70 -10.05
C MET A 455 35.57 -4.71 -9.19
N ASN A 456 36.58 -3.90 -9.56
CA ASN A 456 37.84 -3.79 -8.83
C ASN A 456 37.73 -2.78 -7.65
N GLU A 457 37.04 -1.66 -7.84
CA GLU A 457 36.89 -0.65 -6.79
C GLU A 457 36.07 -1.14 -5.59
N ASN A 458 35.09 -2.03 -5.84
CA ASN A 458 34.19 -2.55 -4.82
C ASN A 458 34.68 -3.87 -4.18
N TYR A 459 35.93 -4.27 -4.44
CA TYR A 459 36.44 -5.60 -4.12
C TYR A 459 36.21 -6.01 -2.65
N ASP A 460 36.75 -5.27 -1.69
CA ASP A 460 36.71 -5.67 -0.28
C ASP A 460 35.29 -5.75 0.28
N LYS A 461 34.43 -4.81 -0.16
CA LYS A 461 33.01 -4.78 0.24
C LYS A 461 32.29 -6.01 -0.30
N LEU A 462 32.47 -6.33 -1.58
CA LEU A 462 31.83 -7.48 -2.22
C LEU A 462 32.28 -8.79 -1.59
N ILE A 463 33.59 -8.97 -1.37
CA ILE A 463 34.11 -10.16 -0.69
C ILE A 463 33.50 -10.32 0.70
N LYS A 464 33.30 -9.21 1.44
CA LYS A 464 32.59 -9.25 2.73
C LYS A 464 31.14 -9.71 2.56
N GLU A 465 30.39 -9.15 1.62
CA GLU A 465 29.00 -9.55 1.34
C GLU A 465 28.89 -11.03 0.91
N PHE A 466 29.84 -11.54 0.14
CA PHE A 466 29.93 -12.97 -0.20
C PHE A 466 30.16 -13.85 1.03
N LYS A 467 31.03 -13.43 1.94
CA LYS A 467 31.30 -14.16 3.19
C LYS A 467 30.14 -14.12 4.18
N GLU A 468 29.31 -13.08 4.15
CA GLU A 468 28.11 -12.98 4.99
C GLU A 468 26.88 -13.64 4.34
N SER A 469 27.07 -14.42 3.28
CA SER A 469 25.99 -15.03 2.51
C SER A 469 25.93 -16.54 2.64
N ASN A 470 24.84 -17.12 2.15
CA ASN A 470 24.58 -18.57 2.18
C ASN A 470 25.59 -19.42 1.39
N ILE A 471 26.54 -18.82 0.67
CA ILE A 471 27.60 -19.53 -0.08
C ILE A 471 28.98 -19.45 0.57
N GLU A 472 29.11 -18.83 1.74
CA GLU A 472 30.38 -18.68 2.46
C GLU A 472 31.19 -19.98 2.52
N HIS A 473 30.55 -21.09 2.89
CA HIS A 473 31.20 -22.39 3.11
C HIS A 473 31.85 -23.01 1.85
N ARG A 474 31.56 -22.50 0.65
CA ARG A 474 32.14 -22.96 -0.63
C ARG A 474 32.80 -21.84 -1.43
N PHE A 475 32.65 -20.60 -0.99
CA PHE A 475 33.19 -19.44 -1.68
C PHE A 475 34.68 -19.26 -1.35
N SER A 476 35.49 -19.01 -2.37
CA SER A 476 36.88 -18.55 -2.22
C SER A 476 37.07 -17.20 -2.89
N LYS A 477 37.96 -16.36 -2.35
CA LYS A 477 38.33 -15.08 -2.98
C LYS A 477 38.82 -15.27 -4.42
N SER A 478 39.54 -16.36 -4.67
CA SER A 478 40.02 -16.72 -6.01
C SER A 478 38.90 -16.91 -7.04
N MET A 479 37.68 -17.32 -6.63
CA MET A 479 36.54 -17.38 -7.55
C MET A 479 36.15 -15.98 -8.03
N TYR A 480 36.13 -14.98 -7.16
CA TYR A 480 35.81 -13.62 -7.56
C TYR A 480 36.93 -13.01 -8.42
N ASP A 481 38.20 -13.24 -8.05
CA ASP A 481 39.36 -12.80 -8.84
C ASP A 481 39.30 -13.36 -10.27
N LYS A 482 39.01 -14.67 -10.39
CA LYS A 482 38.88 -15.34 -11.68
C LYS A 482 37.68 -14.89 -12.49
N LEU A 483 36.56 -14.56 -11.83
CA LEU A 483 35.39 -14.02 -12.53
C LEU A 483 35.76 -12.73 -13.25
N ILE A 484 36.43 -11.81 -12.55
CA ILE A 484 36.89 -10.55 -13.11
C ILE A 484 37.85 -10.81 -14.28
N GLU A 485 38.85 -11.68 -14.08
CA GLU A 485 39.83 -12.04 -15.11
C GLU A 485 39.16 -12.56 -16.38
N TYR A 486 38.20 -13.49 -16.24
CA TYR A 486 37.52 -14.12 -17.36
C TYR A 486 36.58 -13.17 -18.11
N LEU A 487 35.90 -12.27 -17.41
CA LEU A 487 35.02 -11.28 -18.02
C LEU A 487 35.81 -10.22 -18.81
N GLN A 488 37.01 -9.87 -18.36
CA GLN A 488 37.88 -8.88 -19.02
C GLN A 488 38.60 -9.42 -20.26
N LYS A 489 38.98 -10.71 -20.27
CA LYS A 489 39.64 -11.33 -21.42
C LYS A 489 38.68 -11.43 -22.63
N PRO A 490 39.16 -11.39 -23.89
CA PRO A 490 38.31 -11.63 -25.06
C PRO A 490 37.82 -13.09 -25.12
N LEU A 491 36.67 -13.34 -25.75
CA LEU A 491 36.12 -14.69 -25.87
C LEU A 491 36.84 -15.47 -26.99
N THR A 492 37.91 -16.17 -26.63
CA THR A 492 38.76 -16.97 -27.53
C THR A 492 38.79 -18.43 -27.09
N GLY A 493 39.29 -19.32 -27.97
CA GLY A 493 39.46 -20.73 -27.60
C GLY A 493 40.48 -20.95 -26.48
N SER A 494 41.51 -20.10 -26.38
CA SER A 494 42.46 -20.12 -25.26
C SER A 494 41.79 -19.81 -23.92
N LEU A 495 40.84 -18.87 -23.89
CA LEU A 495 40.07 -18.57 -22.68
C LEU A 495 39.15 -19.75 -22.30
N LEU A 496 38.48 -20.36 -23.28
CA LEU A 496 37.62 -21.52 -23.01
C LEU A 496 38.42 -22.69 -22.40
N ASN A 497 39.60 -22.96 -22.96
CA ASN A 497 40.51 -23.98 -22.44
C ASN A 497 40.93 -23.64 -21.00
N SER A 498 41.36 -22.41 -20.73
CA SER A 498 41.79 -22.04 -19.38
C SER A 498 40.66 -22.15 -18.35
N ILE A 499 39.45 -21.69 -18.67
CA ILE A 499 38.32 -21.79 -17.73
C ILE A 499 37.96 -23.26 -17.47
N TYR A 500 37.96 -24.08 -18.52
CA TYR A 500 37.63 -25.51 -18.43
C TYR A 500 38.68 -26.29 -17.63
N GLU A 501 39.97 -25.97 -17.78
CA GLU A 501 41.06 -26.64 -17.06
C GLU A 501 41.16 -26.19 -15.61
N GLU A 502 40.92 -24.90 -15.33
CA GLU A 502 40.96 -24.37 -13.96
C GLU A 502 39.75 -24.83 -13.12
N ASP A 503 38.58 -25.00 -13.74
CA ASP A 503 37.32 -25.49 -13.11
C ASP A 503 36.90 -24.72 -11.84
N ILE A 504 37.30 -23.44 -11.73
CA ILE A 504 36.96 -22.56 -10.59
C ILE A 504 35.56 -21.95 -10.76
N ILE A 505 35.22 -21.56 -11.98
CA ILE A 505 33.91 -21.00 -12.35
C ILE A 505 33.44 -21.74 -13.59
N ASN A 506 32.13 -21.98 -13.68
CA ASN A 506 31.61 -22.78 -14.76
C ASN A 506 31.86 -22.14 -16.13
N MET A 507 32.57 -22.87 -17.00
CA MET A 507 32.90 -22.40 -18.34
C MET A 507 31.67 -22.06 -19.17
N PHE A 508 30.59 -22.85 -19.06
CA PHE A 508 29.35 -22.59 -19.81
C PHE A 508 28.71 -21.27 -19.39
N TYR A 509 28.57 -21.02 -18.08
CA TYR A 509 27.98 -19.77 -17.58
C TYR A 509 28.80 -18.54 -17.98
N ILE A 510 30.14 -18.60 -17.87
CA ILE A 510 30.99 -17.50 -18.35
C ILE A 510 30.78 -17.28 -19.86
N THR A 511 30.78 -18.34 -20.65
CA THR A 511 30.61 -18.24 -22.11
C THR A 511 29.28 -17.60 -22.46
N ILE A 512 28.18 -18.04 -21.84
CA ILE A 512 26.85 -17.48 -22.06
C ILE A 512 26.77 -16.01 -21.62
N ILE A 513 27.36 -15.64 -20.49
CA ILE A 513 27.41 -14.23 -20.06
C ILE A 513 28.16 -13.40 -21.10
N LYS A 514 29.30 -13.88 -21.61
CA LYS A 514 30.07 -13.12 -22.61
C LYS A 514 29.35 -13.01 -23.96
N LEU A 515 28.70 -14.06 -24.41
CA LEU A 515 27.93 -14.06 -25.66
C LEU A 515 26.64 -13.24 -25.55
N CYS A 516 25.87 -13.45 -24.50
CA CYS A 516 24.50 -12.96 -24.40
C CYS A 516 24.40 -11.65 -23.63
N VAL A 517 25.23 -11.41 -22.62
CA VAL A 517 25.17 -10.19 -21.80
C VAL A 517 26.16 -9.15 -22.29
N LEU A 518 27.41 -9.56 -22.58
CA LEU A 518 28.45 -8.66 -23.10
C LEU A 518 28.43 -8.50 -24.62
N GLU A 519 27.59 -9.28 -25.33
CA GLU A 519 27.46 -9.28 -26.79
C GLU A 519 28.79 -9.50 -27.53
N GLN A 520 29.72 -10.23 -26.91
CA GLN A 520 31.00 -10.58 -27.54
C GLN A 520 30.80 -11.70 -28.57
N SER A 521 31.50 -11.62 -29.71
CA SER A 521 31.63 -12.75 -30.64
C SER A 521 32.75 -13.68 -30.17
N TYR A 522 32.58 -14.98 -30.38
CA TYR A 522 33.65 -15.96 -30.20
C TYR A 522 34.68 -15.80 -31.33
N ASN A 523 35.90 -15.38 -30.98
CA ASN A 523 36.99 -15.21 -31.94
C ASN A 523 37.83 -16.49 -32.03
N ASP A 524 37.59 -17.25 -33.10
CA ASP A 524 38.26 -18.52 -33.38
C ASP A 524 39.52 -18.37 -34.26
N TYR A 525 39.92 -17.14 -34.62
CA TYR A 525 41.09 -16.91 -35.49
C TYR A 525 42.43 -16.95 -34.76
N GLU A 526 42.45 -16.61 -33.47
CA GLU A 526 43.72 -16.43 -32.74
C GLU A 526 44.18 -17.69 -32.00
N ASN A 527 43.27 -18.53 -31.49
CA ASN A 527 43.58 -19.80 -30.80
C ASN A 527 42.34 -20.72 -30.78
N LYS A 528 42.45 -21.91 -31.39
CA LYS A 528 41.37 -22.91 -31.43
C LYS A 528 41.16 -23.52 -30.04
N ALA A 529 39.92 -23.63 -29.59
CA ALA A 529 39.58 -24.37 -28.37
C ALA A 529 39.85 -25.87 -28.57
N ASN A 530 40.17 -26.56 -27.48
CA ASN A 530 40.26 -28.01 -27.47
C ASN A 530 38.86 -28.62 -27.67
N ASP A 531 38.85 -29.86 -28.14
CA ASP A 531 37.63 -30.62 -28.44
C ASP A 531 36.69 -30.72 -27.23
N TYR A 532 37.25 -30.94 -26.04
CA TYR A 532 36.46 -31.13 -24.82
C TYR A 532 35.65 -29.90 -24.39
N PRO A 533 36.22 -28.69 -24.26
CA PRO A 533 35.46 -27.47 -24.02
C PRO A 533 34.31 -27.24 -25.00
N LEU A 534 34.54 -27.45 -26.30
CA LEU A 534 33.51 -27.26 -27.33
C LEU A 534 32.37 -28.27 -27.18
N ILE A 535 32.69 -29.54 -26.98
CA ILE A 535 31.69 -30.59 -26.74
C ILE A 535 30.90 -30.33 -25.46
N TYR A 536 31.58 -29.91 -24.38
CA TYR A 536 30.95 -29.55 -23.12
C TYR A 536 29.97 -28.37 -23.31
N PHE A 537 30.38 -27.32 -24.04
CA PHE A 537 29.49 -26.20 -24.33
C PHE A 537 28.21 -26.63 -25.04
N ILE A 538 28.31 -27.49 -26.06
CA ILE A 538 27.14 -28.01 -26.79
C ILE A 538 26.24 -28.85 -25.89
N ASN A 539 26.83 -29.77 -25.12
CA ASN A 539 26.07 -30.62 -24.20
C ASN A 539 25.22 -29.79 -23.24
N GLU A 540 25.82 -28.75 -22.65
CA GLU A 540 25.12 -27.85 -21.74
C GLU A 540 24.08 -27.01 -22.48
N LEU A 541 24.45 -26.38 -23.60
CA LEU A 541 23.57 -25.53 -24.39
C LEU A 541 22.26 -26.23 -24.79
N SER A 542 22.31 -27.53 -25.06
CA SER A 542 21.12 -28.30 -25.43
C SER A 542 20.01 -28.30 -24.37
N ASN A 543 20.33 -28.00 -23.12
CA ASN A 543 19.34 -27.92 -22.05
C ASN A 543 18.60 -26.57 -22.02
N TYR A 544 19.01 -25.58 -22.83
CA TYR A 544 18.58 -24.18 -22.72
C TYR A 544 17.89 -23.65 -23.99
N ASN A 545 16.56 -23.65 -23.99
CA ASN A 545 15.78 -23.20 -25.15
C ASN A 545 15.98 -21.71 -25.45
N GLU A 546 16.03 -20.89 -24.40
CA GLU A 546 16.13 -19.43 -24.48
C GLU A 546 17.48 -18.95 -25.02
N LEU A 547 18.54 -19.76 -24.85
CA LEU A 547 19.90 -19.42 -25.26
C LEU A 547 20.19 -19.80 -26.70
N ILE A 548 19.70 -20.95 -27.17
CA ILE A 548 19.94 -21.44 -28.55
C ILE A 548 19.44 -20.41 -29.58
N GLN A 549 18.39 -19.67 -29.25
CA GLN A 549 17.82 -18.68 -30.16
C GLN A 549 18.61 -17.36 -30.24
N HIS A 550 19.53 -17.11 -29.30
CA HIS A 550 20.30 -15.87 -29.22
C HIS A 550 21.31 -15.74 -30.37
N ASN A 551 21.37 -14.56 -31.01
CA ASN A 551 22.17 -14.36 -32.23
C ASN A 551 23.66 -14.71 -32.06
N LYS A 552 24.29 -14.27 -30.97
CA LYS A 552 25.71 -14.57 -30.69
C LYS A 552 25.97 -16.05 -30.38
N VAL A 553 25.00 -16.74 -29.79
CA VAL A 553 25.09 -18.19 -29.56
C VAL A 553 24.98 -18.93 -30.90
N LYS A 554 24.01 -18.56 -31.75
CA LYS A 554 23.88 -19.09 -33.12
C LYS A 554 25.16 -18.89 -33.93
N GLU A 555 25.74 -17.70 -33.90
CA GLU A 555 27.00 -17.38 -34.57
C GLU A 555 28.13 -18.33 -34.11
N MET A 556 28.27 -18.54 -32.80
CA MET A 556 29.27 -19.45 -32.24
C MET A 556 29.00 -20.91 -32.64
N VAL A 557 27.76 -21.38 -32.55
CA VAL A 557 27.37 -22.74 -32.93
C VAL A 557 27.64 -22.99 -34.42
N LEU A 558 27.24 -22.08 -35.32
CA LEU A 558 27.51 -22.18 -36.75
C LEU A 558 29.02 -22.23 -37.05
N ASN A 559 29.81 -21.40 -36.36
CA ASN A 559 31.26 -21.44 -36.48
C ASN A 559 31.84 -22.79 -36.04
N MET A 560 31.35 -23.37 -34.93
CA MET A 560 31.74 -24.71 -34.48
C MET A 560 31.35 -25.79 -35.48
N GLN A 561 30.13 -25.74 -36.04
CA GLN A 561 29.65 -26.70 -37.03
C GLN A 561 30.61 -26.75 -38.22
N TYR A 562 30.85 -25.60 -38.87
CA TYR A 562 31.66 -25.53 -40.09
C TYR A 562 33.15 -25.84 -39.87
N ARG A 563 33.72 -25.36 -38.75
CA ARG A 563 35.18 -25.46 -38.55
C ARG A 563 35.63 -26.73 -37.85
N TYR A 564 34.77 -27.29 -37.00
CA TYR A 564 35.07 -28.43 -36.15
C TYR A 564 34.22 -29.65 -36.50
N PHE A 565 32.90 -29.61 -36.29
CA PHE A 565 32.06 -30.82 -36.36
C PHE A 565 31.88 -31.39 -37.77
N GLU A 566 31.85 -30.56 -38.82
CA GLU A 566 31.71 -31.02 -40.22
C GLU A 566 32.86 -31.93 -40.67
N LYS A 567 34.04 -31.79 -40.04
CA LYS A 567 35.25 -32.57 -40.34
C LYS A 567 35.32 -33.90 -39.57
N ILE A 568 34.38 -34.16 -38.67
CA ILE A 568 34.39 -35.33 -37.81
C ILE A 568 33.54 -36.43 -38.46
N GLU A 569 34.12 -37.63 -38.58
CA GLU A 569 33.48 -38.79 -39.19
C GLU A 569 32.82 -39.73 -38.17
N HIS A 570 33.08 -39.56 -36.86
CA HIS A 570 32.54 -40.38 -35.78
C HIS A 570 31.90 -39.54 -34.65
N ILE A 571 31.04 -40.13 -33.82
CA ILE A 571 30.46 -39.40 -32.68
C ILE A 571 31.56 -39.14 -31.62
N PRO A 572 31.80 -37.89 -31.20
CA PRO A 572 32.80 -37.59 -30.18
C PRO A 572 32.48 -38.27 -28.84
N GLN A 573 33.49 -38.86 -28.18
CA GLN A 573 33.31 -39.74 -27.01
C GLN A 573 32.55 -39.12 -25.81
N LYS A 574 32.60 -37.79 -25.63
CA LYS A 574 31.92 -37.09 -24.52
C LYS A 574 30.64 -36.36 -24.94
N LEU A 575 30.22 -36.47 -26.19
CA LEU A 575 28.99 -35.85 -26.66
C LEU A 575 27.79 -36.63 -26.14
N ASN A 576 26.85 -35.95 -25.48
CA ASN A 576 25.59 -36.54 -25.06
C ASN A 576 24.72 -36.79 -26.30
N ILE A 577 24.36 -38.05 -26.57
CA ILE A 577 23.62 -38.41 -27.78
C ILE A 577 22.11 -38.13 -27.60
N SER A 578 21.73 -36.88 -27.81
CA SER A 578 20.34 -36.42 -27.90
C SER A 578 20.07 -35.87 -29.31
N LEU A 579 18.81 -35.86 -29.75
CA LEU A 579 18.44 -35.24 -31.04
C LEU A 579 18.97 -33.81 -31.14
N ARG A 580 18.81 -33.04 -30.07
CA ARG A 580 19.22 -31.65 -30.00
C ARG A 580 20.74 -31.46 -30.10
N ASN A 581 21.53 -32.28 -29.42
CA ASN A 581 22.98 -32.24 -29.56
C ASN A 581 23.44 -32.59 -30.97
N LEU A 582 22.79 -33.58 -31.60
CA LEU A 582 23.08 -33.94 -32.99
C LEU A 582 22.72 -32.81 -33.96
N LEU A 583 21.60 -32.11 -33.74
CA LEU A 583 21.22 -30.92 -34.52
C LEU A 583 22.19 -29.75 -34.32
N LEU A 584 22.58 -29.45 -33.06
CA LEU A 584 23.51 -28.38 -32.74
C LEU A 584 24.94 -28.64 -33.27
N THR A 585 25.37 -29.90 -33.30
CA THR A 585 26.68 -30.27 -33.86
C THR A 585 26.65 -30.42 -35.38
N ASN A 586 25.50 -30.78 -35.96
CA ASN A 586 25.32 -30.98 -37.39
C ASN A 586 26.34 -31.95 -38.03
N ILE A 587 26.69 -33.03 -37.31
CA ILE A 587 27.68 -34.02 -37.77
C ILE A 587 27.13 -34.80 -38.97
N ASN A 588 27.99 -35.08 -39.95
CA ASN A 588 27.64 -35.87 -41.13
C ASN A 588 27.43 -37.36 -40.80
N ILE A 589 26.43 -37.98 -41.41
CA ILE A 589 26.16 -39.41 -41.22
C ILE A 589 27.03 -40.22 -42.18
N THR A 590 28.08 -40.83 -41.66
CA THR A 590 28.99 -41.75 -42.36
C THR A 590 28.82 -43.18 -41.85
N SER A 591 29.49 -44.16 -42.48
CA SER A 591 29.55 -45.53 -41.96
C SER A 591 30.22 -45.61 -40.57
N GLU A 592 31.19 -44.72 -40.29
CA GLU A 592 31.87 -44.65 -39.00
C GLU A 592 31.02 -44.01 -37.90
N PHE A 593 30.19 -43.03 -38.25
CA PHE A 593 29.18 -42.47 -37.34
C PHE A 593 28.20 -43.55 -36.86
N LEU A 594 27.86 -44.49 -37.74
CA LEU A 594 26.93 -45.59 -37.47
C LEU A 594 27.61 -46.85 -36.89
N SER A 595 28.93 -46.94 -36.94
CA SER A 595 29.71 -48.09 -36.42
C SER A 595 29.95 -48.02 -34.91
N VAL A 596 29.66 -46.88 -34.28
CA VAL A 596 29.66 -46.73 -32.82
C VAL A 596 28.70 -47.78 -32.25
N GLU A 597 29.22 -48.81 -31.58
CA GLU A 597 28.41 -49.84 -30.90
C GLU A 597 27.33 -49.13 -30.08
N PRO A 598 26.07 -49.13 -30.54
CA PRO A 598 25.04 -48.39 -29.86
C PRO A 598 24.68 -49.24 -28.66
N ARG A 599 25.07 -48.79 -27.46
CA ARG A 599 24.29 -49.14 -26.28
C ARG A 599 22.83 -48.83 -26.66
N TYR A 600 21.96 -49.84 -26.58
CA TYR A 600 20.56 -49.82 -27.04
C TYR A 600 19.78 -48.53 -26.67
N THR A 601 20.24 -47.81 -25.64
CA THR A 601 19.77 -46.51 -25.15
C THR A 601 19.76 -45.35 -26.14
N TYR A 602 20.62 -45.28 -27.15
CA TYR A 602 20.75 -44.07 -28.01
C TYR A 602 20.15 -44.18 -29.42
N ASN A 603 19.64 -45.35 -29.80
CA ASN A 603 19.08 -45.61 -31.14
C ASN A 603 17.94 -44.65 -31.52
N ASN A 604 17.17 -44.16 -30.54
CA ASN A 604 16.05 -43.26 -30.79
C ASN A 604 16.51 -41.88 -31.29
N SER A 605 17.49 -41.27 -30.61
CA SER A 605 18.03 -39.95 -31.00
C SER A 605 18.72 -40.00 -32.37
N ILE A 606 19.51 -41.06 -32.60
CA ILE A 606 20.22 -41.24 -33.88
C ILE A 606 19.22 -41.49 -35.00
N GLY A 607 18.17 -42.30 -34.78
CA GLY A 607 17.12 -42.54 -35.77
C GLY A 607 16.31 -41.30 -36.12
N GLN A 608 15.98 -40.47 -35.13
CA GLN A 608 15.33 -39.17 -35.34
C GLN A 608 16.21 -38.25 -36.22
N TYR A 609 17.49 -38.11 -35.86
CA TYR A 609 18.44 -37.29 -36.61
C TYR A 609 18.68 -37.83 -38.03
N ALA A 610 18.77 -39.15 -38.18
CA ALA A 610 18.92 -39.80 -39.48
C ALA A 610 17.74 -39.54 -40.41
N LEU A 611 16.51 -39.53 -39.89
CA LEU A 611 15.32 -39.17 -40.68
C LEU A 611 15.41 -37.72 -41.17
N ILE A 612 15.84 -36.79 -40.34
CA ILE A 612 16.02 -35.37 -40.71
C ILE A 612 17.07 -35.23 -41.83
N LYS A 613 18.18 -35.97 -41.74
CA LYS A 613 19.27 -35.93 -42.72
C LYS A 613 19.02 -36.72 -44.01
N LEU A 614 17.90 -37.42 -44.15
CA LEU A 614 17.57 -38.20 -45.37
C LEU A 614 17.65 -37.38 -46.65
N SER A 615 17.25 -36.10 -46.62
CA SER A 615 17.28 -35.24 -47.81
C SER A 615 18.67 -34.79 -48.22
N GLU A 616 19.64 -34.85 -47.31
CA GLU A 616 21.03 -34.42 -47.51
C GLU A 616 21.96 -35.60 -47.85
N ALA A 617 21.54 -36.83 -47.55
CA ALA A 617 22.33 -38.03 -47.80
C ALA A 617 22.47 -38.29 -49.31
N LYS A 618 23.71 -38.17 -49.83
CA LYS A 618 24.03 -38.43 -51.25
C LYS A 618 23.82 -39.90 -51.66
N GLU A 619 23.90 -40.83 -50.70
CA GLU A 619 23.67 -42.27 -50.90
C GLU A 619 22.64 -42.80 -49.90
N ARG A 620 21.46 -43.21 -50.40
CA ARG A 620 20.34 -43.71 -49.57
C ARG A 620 20.66 -45.02 -48.82
N ASN A 621 21.76 -45.69 -49.15
CA ASN A 621 22.11 -47.02 -48.65
C ASN A 621 22.91 -47.02 -47.33
N ILE A 622 23.36 -45.85 -46.85
CA ILE A 622 24.19 -45.76 -45.64
C ILE A 622 23.34 -45.81 -44.36
N ILE A 623 22.10 -45.32 -44.39
CA ILE A 623 21.23 -45.19 -43.21
C ILE A 623 20.42 -46.48 -42.98
N PRO A 624 20.55 -47.18 -41.84
CA PRO A 624 19.79 -48.40 -41.57
C PRO A 624 18.30 -48.11 -41.37
N LYS A 625 17.44 -48.66 -42.24
CA LYS A 625 15.97 -48.48 -42.16
C LYS A 625 15.38 -48.83 -40.78
N GLU A 626 15.87 -49.92 -40.17
CA GLU A 626 15.42 -50.38 -38.85
C GLU A 626 15.72 -49.37 -37.73
N LEU A 627 16.77 -48.55 -37.86
CA LEU A 627 17.12 -47.54 -36.86
C LEU A 627 16.07 -46.42 -36.82
N ILE A 628 15.68 -45.91 -37.99
CA ILE A 628 14.61 -44.90 -38.13
C ILE A 628 13.27 -45.49 -37.66
N ARG A 629 12.95 -46.71 -38.11
CA ARG A 629 11.70 -47.39 -37.74
C ARG A 629 11.54 -47.53 -36.23
N LYS A 630 12.57 -48.03 -35.54
CA LYS A 630 12.56 -48.18 -34.08
C LYS A 630 12.41 -46.84 -33.37
N ALA A 631 13.09 -45.79 -33.83
CA ALA A 631 13.01 -44.46 -33.25
C ALA A 631 11.61 -43.83 -33.38
N TYR A 632 10.92 -44.07 -34.49
CA TYR A 632 9.53 -43.67 -34.70
C TYR A 632 8.57 -44.45 -33.78
N LEU A 633 8.63 -45.79 -33.83
CA LEU A 633 7.76 -46.66 -33.02
C LEU A 633 7.89 -46.37 -31.52
N ALA A 634 9.10 -46.07 -31.04
CA ALA A 634 9.35 -45.74 -29.64
C ALA A 634 8.65 -44.44 -29.16
N LYS A 635 8.32 -43.50 -30.06
CA LYS A 635 7.60 -42.27 -29.70
C LYS A 635 6.08 -42.45 -29.61
N ASN A 636 5.52 -43.48 -30.24
CA ASN A 636 4.09 -43.84 -30.17
C ASN A 636 3.14 -42.67 -30.53
N ILE A 637 3.37 -42.01 -31.66
CA ILE A 637 2.55 -40.91 -32.19
C ILE A 637 2.29 -41.08 -33.69
N SER A 638 1.32 -40.35 -34.25
CA SER A 638 1.05 -40.36 -35.69
C SER A 638 2.26 -39.87 -36.49
N ILE A 639 2.35 -40.26 -37.76
CA ILE A 639 3.43 -39.80 -38.66
C ILE A 639 3.48 -38.26 -38.72
N ASP A 640 2.32 -37.62 -38.90
CA ASP A 640 2.23 -36.16 -38.94
C ASP A 640 2.68 -35.54 -37.61
N GLY A 641 2.23 -36.09 -36.47
CA GLY A 641 2.66 -35.62 -35.15
C GLY A 641 4.15 -35.83 -34.87
N TYR A 642 4.76 -36.87 -35.45
CA TYR A 642 6.19 -37.11 -35.37
C TYR A 642 7.00 -36.11 -36.20
N ILE A 643 6.55 -35.80 -37.41
CA ILE A 643 7.18 -34.78 -38.25
C ILE A 643 7.06 -33.40 -37.60
N ASP A 644 5.90 -33.05 -37.05
CA ASP A 644 5.70 -31.79 -36.33
C ASP A 644 6.60 -31.67 -35.09
N PHE A 645 6.82 -32.78 -34.37
CA PHE A 645 7.77 -32.82 -33.25
C PHE A 645 9.20 -32.53 -33.71
N LEU A 646 9.65 -33.19 -34.79
CA LEU A 646 10.99 -33.00 -35.34
C LEU A 646 11.17 -31.58 -35.90
N ASP A 647 10.16 -31.05 -36.59
CA ASP A 647 10.14 -29.69 -37.12
C ASP A 647 10.32 -28.64 -36.01
N LYS A 648 9.64 -28.81 -34.87
CA LYS A 648 9.82 -27.92 -33.72
C LYS A 648 11.25 -27.93 -33.16
N GLU A 649 11.84 -29.11 -32.98
CA GLU A 649 13.23 -29.22 -32.51
C GLU A 649 14.24 -28.67 -33.52
N CYS A 650 14.01 -28.93 -34.81
CA CYS A 650 14.76 -28.36 -35.92
C CYS A 650 14.71 -26.83 -35.93
N HIS A 651 13.51 -26.25 -35.79
CA HIS A 651 13.31 -24.81 -35.74
C HIS A 651 14.03 -24.16 -34.56
N LEU A 652 13.94 -24.78 -33.37
CA LEU A 652 14.67 -24.33 -32.18
C LEU A 652 16.19 -24.28 -32.44
N CYS A 653 16.74 -25.30 -33.09
CA CYS A 653 18.18 -25.40 -33.37
C CYS A 653 18.66 -24.60 -34.59
N GLY A 654 17.75 -23.89 -35.30
CA GLY A 654 18.09 -23.14 -36.51
C GLY A 654 18.30 -24.01 -37.75
N CYS A 655 17.75 -25.23 -37.77
CA CYS A 655 17.81 -26.19 -38.87
C CYS A 655 16.42 -26.39 -39.50
N ASP A 656 15.77 -25.32 -39.95
CA ASP A 656 14.39 -25.33 -40.44
C ASP A 656 14.14 -26.35 -41.55
N LEU A 657 13.07 -27.16 -41.40
CA LEU A 657 12.64 -28.12 -42.41
C LEU A 657 11.70 -27.43 -43.40
N ASN A 658 12.01 -27.50 -44.69
CA ASN A 658 11.10 -27.02 -45.73
C ASN A 658 10.00 -28.05 -46.04
N TYR A 659 8.96 -27.62 -46.75
CA TYR A 659 7.82 -28.47 -47.13
C TYR A 659 8.24 -29.76 -47.85
N VAL A 660 9.20 -29.67 -48.78
CA VAL A 660 9.66 -30.82 -49.56
C VAL A 660 10.38 -31.85 -48.69
N GLN A 661 11.16 -31.40 -47.69
CA GLN A 661 11.82 -32.29 -46.74
C GLN A 661 10.79 -33.02 -45.86
N LYS A 662 9.77 -32.31 -45.37
CA LYS A 662 8.69 -32.91 -44.57
C LYS A 662 7.93 -33.99 -45.33
N GLU A 663 7.55 -33.73 -46.59
CA GLU A 663 6.86 -34.72 -47.42
C GLU A 663 7.75 -35.95 -47.72
N LYS A 664 9.04 -35.75 -47.98
CA LYS A 664 9.98 -36.87 -48.17
C LYS A 664 10.13 -37.73 -46.91
N MET A 665 10.18 -37.10 -45.73
CA MET A 665 10.22 -37.82 -44.46
C MET A 665 8.93 -38.63 -44.25
N LYS A 666 7.77 -38.05 -44.58
CA LYS A 666 6.46 -38.71 -44.51
C LYS A 666 6.39 -39.93 -45.41
N GLU A 667 6.75 -39.77 -46.68
CA GLU A 667 6.80 -40.85 -47.66
C GLU A 667 7.78 -41.96 -47.23
N TYR A 668 8.94 -41.59 -46.67
CA TYR A 668 9.91 -42.56 -46.17
C TYR A 668 9.36 -43.38 -45.00
N LEU A 669 8.71 -42.73 -44.03
CA LEU A 669 8.10 -43.41 -42.89
C LEU A 669 6.99 -44.39 -43.33
N LEU A 670 6.13 -43.99 -44.27
CA LEU A 670 5.08 -44.86 -44.83
C LEU A 670 5.64 -46.12 -45.50
N ASN A 671 6.87 -46.07 -46.02
CA ASN A 671 7.51 -47.19 -46.71
C ASN A 671 8.26 -48.17 -45.78
N ILE A 672 8.47 -47.81 -44.51
CA ILE A 672 9.25 -48.62 -43.56
C ILE A 672 8.44 -49.10 -42.35
N ILE A 673 7.26 -48.53 -42.11
CA ILE A 673 6.26 -49.00 -41.14
C ILE A 673 5.46 -50.12 -41.79
#